data_AF-A0AAP5JWL6-F1
#
_entry.id   AF-A0AAP5JWL6-F1
#
_cell.length_a   1.000
_cell.length_b   1.000
_cell.length_c   1.000
_cell.angle_alpha   90.00
_cell.angle_beta   90.00
_cell.angle_gamma   90.00
#
_symmetry.space_group_name_H-M   'P 1'
#
loop_
_entity.id
_entity.type
_entity.pdbx_description
1 polymer ?
#
loop_
_entity_poly.entity_id
_entity_poly.type
_entity_poly.pdbx_seq_one_letter_code
_entity_poly.pdbx_strand_id
1 'polypeptide(L)'
;MTDKQKRDYLPILGNGEQMIEPIKKKMRGGEKPYPRSYDEAKNRIKRQLEEIQGHIKEIPEENRMDEIVLTLRLNEDFLAKTYIPDTFFKKTRFENIGSRRWVFEKDSKMKYSKMHFVKVDQESLSSLQQILDSTGNALTKSFKNDIRKIEEFSLLRNDEIIQGFDDDWMEGTVEFVLHPYGHENEEMIEKFKRNLISLGVKGNTIKLKTYDGGPTFVSALVNRKVINNIANFNPLRTVHPLKINFFPELRGSFTDHNLLLPPLGENISQIKVGVFDGGINPTHPFLAKFSKENKAVSSNATKEGIKHGTAVAGVVLYGDLNQYEANSHLDDPVLFVESFRVLPLSDPKDFDLYEAIEFIEQVVPNRHDIDVYNLSFGPTGPIFDDEISRFTYALDTLAWNYQKLFVVAVGNDGEAPSPYNRVQAPADLVNGLGVGAYTFNYDTAERIRASYSCIGDGREGCKVKPDVCAFGGDSRYPIHLINSSDSKEKLLSAGTSYSAPIISSKAAEILGRCSRFTPLVARALLIHTAQNPNRVDNSIGYGIIDQSVDEILKCDKNHVNIIYTNSMNPTGMAKLPIPLPLNSSITSNVNFSWTIATLSKANALHVEDYTESTIEDTFYPHDKKYNFTKKDCKIETFHIVEDKDKIQEFLSNGYQQSLLPKSADTTKYKTESEKRNELKWDTVVKRWKNMRASSLENPFLVLHGIGRNGSIDRIDYAVIVTISIPKYKDNLYEEILNEFKVLEPIEIRSRNEVLTSIR
;
A
#
# COMPACT_ATOMS: atom_id res chain seq x y z
N MET A 1 18.24 -10.99 33.73
CA MET A 1 17.72 -9.62 33.97
C MET A 1 18.87 -8.79 34.50
N THR A 2 19.47 -7.97 33.65
CA THR A 2 20.58 -7.06 33.98
C THR A 2 20.12 -5.63 33.69
N ASP A 3 20.24 -4.77 34.71
CA ASP A 3 20.23 -3.30 34.66
C ASP A 3 19.59 -2.63 33.42
N LYS A 4 18.25 -2.73 33.28
CA LYS A 4 17.49 -1.68 32.61
C LYS A 4 17.37 -0.52 33.61
N GLN A 5 18.35 0.39 33.60
CA GLN A 5 18.17 1.73 34.16
C GLN A 5 16.80 2.24 33.71
N LYS A 6 15.93 2.63 34.66
CA LYS A 6 14.67 3.32 34.39
C LYS A 6 14.99 4.49 33.47
N ARG A 7 14.73 4.36 32.17
CA ARG A 7 14.76 5.49 31.25
C ARG A 7 13.60 6.40 31.67
N ASP A 8 13.87 7.67 31.91
CA ASP A 8 12.81 8.66 32.06
C ASP A 8 12.10 8.77 30.70
N TYR A 9 10.93 8.14 30.60
CA TYR A 9 10.15 8.10 29.38
C TYR A 9 9.36 9.40 29.22
N LEU A 10 9.46 10.05 28.06
CA LEU A 10 8.80 11.32 27.73
C LEU A 10 7.78 11.10 26.61
N PRO A 11 6.65 11.82 26.56
CA PRO A 11 5.69 11.69 25.45
C PRO A 11 6.28 12.19 24.14
N ILE A 12 5.91 11.57 23.02
CA ILE A 12 6.23 12.11 21.68
C ILE A 12 5.63 13.51 21.49
N LEU A 13 6.25 14.31 20.62
CA LEU A 13 5.87 15.70 20.37
C LEU A 13 4.89 15.81 19.20
N GLY A 14 3.82 16.60 19.38
CA GLY A 14 2.83 16.93 18.35
C GLY A 14 2.93 18.38 17.89
N ASN A 15 1.92 18.85 17.15
CA ASN A 15 1.82 20.19 16.57
C ASN A 15 2.91 20.56 15.55
N GLY A 16 3.65 19.58 15.00
CA GLY A 16 4.67 19.86 14.00
C GLY A 16 4.10 20.57 12.77
N GLU A 17 2.83 20.32 12.44
CA GLU A 17 2.12 20.96 11.33
C GLU A 17 2.06 22.48 11.41
N GLN A 18 2.14 23.08 12.61
CA GLN A 18 2.17 24.53 12.79
C GLN A 18 3.48 25.17 12.27
N MET A 19 4.54 24.37 12.10
CA MET A 19 5.83 24.83 11.58
C MET A 19 5.94 24.70 10.05
N ILE A 20 4.91 24.19 9.37
CA ILE A 20 4.97 23.95 7.93
C ILE A 20 4.90 25.27 7.16
N GLU A 21 5.87 25.48 6.26
CA GLU A 21 5.91 26.67 5.40
C GLU A 21 5.63 26.31 3.94
N PRO A 22 4.80 27.06 3.20
CA PRO A 22 4.57 26.79 1.78
C PRO A 22 5.78 27.21 0.93
N ILE A 23 6.13 26.40 -0.08
CA ILE A 23 7.19 26.72 -1.05
C ILE A 23 6.60 26.91 -2.45
N LYS A 24 7.03 27.97 -3.15
CA LYS A 24 6.76 28.17 -4.59
C LYS A 24 8.03 27.89 -5.40
N LYS A 25 8.01 26.85 -6.24
CA LYS A 25 9.10 26.52 -7.16
C LYS A 25 8.58 26.31 -8.58
N LYS A 26 9.30 26.82 -9.58
CA LYS A 26 9.08 26.47 -10.98
C LYS A 26 9.77 25.15 -11.29
N MET A 27 9.02 24.14 -11.71
CA MET A 27 9.60 22.89 -12.20
C MET A 27 10.31 23.13 -13.53
N ARG A 28 11.51 22.54 -13.69
CA ARG A 28 12.22 22.45 -14.98
C ARG A 28 12.30 20.97 -15.36
N GLY A 29 11.77 20.61 -16.51
CA GLY A 29 11.97 19.32 -17.14
C GLY A 29 12.84 19.49 -18.39
N GLY A 30 13.76 18.56 -18.64
CA GLY A 30 14.47 18.46 -19.91
C GLY A 30 13.69 17.61 -20.91
N GLU A 31 13.77 17.91 -22.21
CA GLU A 31 13.26 17.02 -23.25
C GLU A 31 14.14 15.76 -23.30
N LYS A 32 13.55 14.57 -23.13
CA LYS A 32 14.24 13.31 -23.41
C LYS A 32 14.42 13.12 -24.92
N PRO A 33 15.51 12.47 -25.36
CA PRO A 33 15.65 12.05 -26.75
C PRO A 33 14.54 11.04 -27.12
N TYR A 34 14.09 11.08 -28.37
CA TYR A 34 13.07 10.17 -28.88
C TYR A 34 13.71 9.02 -29.64
N PRO A 35 13.11 7.81 -29.64
CA PRO A 35 13.70 6.61 -30.20
C PRO A 35 13.76 6.63 -31.73
N ARG A 36 13.00 7.53 -32.37
CA ARG A 36 12.83 7.61 -33.83
C ARG A 36 12.39 9.00 -34.28
N SER A 37 12.48 9.25 -35.58
CA SER A 37 11.90 10.44 -36.22
C SER A 37 10.36 10.38 -36.22
N TYR A 38 9.71 11.50 -36.50
CA TYR A 38 8.25 11.54 -36.62
C TYR A 38 7.75 10.68 -37.79
N ASP A 39 8.39 10.76 -38.96
CA ASP A 39 7.93 10.06 -40.16
C ASP A 39 8.06 8.53 -40.03
N GLU A 40 9.12 8.04 -39.39
CA GLU A 40 9.27 6.62 -39.05
C GLU A 40 8.17 6.15 -38.10
N ALA A 41 7.89 6.91 -37.03
CA ALA A 41 6.83 6.58 -36.08
C ALA A 41 5.44 6.60 -36.76
N LYS A 42 5.18 7.64 -37.55
CA LYS A 42 3.95 7.82 -38.32
C LYS A 42 3.67 6.64 -39.24
N ASN A 43 4.65 6.23 -40.05
CA ASN A 43 4.50 5.11 -40.98
C ASN A 43 4.29 3.77 -40.24
N ARG A 44 4.95 3.59 -39.09
CA ARG A 44 4.76 2.42 -38.23
C ARG A 44 3.33 2.33 -37.69
N ILE A 45 2.81 3.42 -37.12
CA ILE A 45 1.44 3.45 -36.60
C ILE A 45 0.42 3.27 -37.72
N LYS A 46 0.67 3.84 -38.92
CA LYS A 46 -0.21 3.65 -40.08
C LYS A 46 -0.33 2.17 -40.48
N ARG A 47 0.80 1.45 -40.59
CA ARG A 47 0.78 -0.01 -40.87
C ARG A 47 0.02 -0.78 -39.79
N GLN A 48 0.26 -0.47 -38.52
CA GLN A 48 -0.43 -1.12 -37.41
C GLN A 48 -1.94 -0.83 -37.40
N LEU A 49 -2.34 0.39 -37.77
CA LEU A 49 -3.76 0.76 -37.89
C LEU A 49 -4.47 -0.04 -38.99
N GLU A 50 -3.82 -0.25 -40.14
CA GLU A 50 -4.35 -1.10 -41.22
C GLU A 50 -4.53 -2.56 -40.75
N GLU A 51 -3.54 -3.11 -40.04
CA GLU A 51 -3.61 -4.45 -39.44
C GLU A 51 -4.76 -4.56 -38.41
N ILE A 52 -4.90 -3.57 -37.52
CA ILE A 52 -5.97 -3.52 -36.52
C ILE A 52 -7.34 -3.48 -37.17
N GLN A 53 -7.53 -2.64 -38.19
CA GLN A 53 -8.83 -2.55 -38.90
C GLN A 53 -9.19 -3.86 -39.60
N GLY A 54 -8.20 -4.64 -40.06
CA GLY A 54 -8.40 -6.00 -40.53
C GLY A 54 -8.90 -6.91 -39.41
N HIS A 55 -8.16 -7.01 -38.31
CA HIS A 55 -8.51 -7.87 -37.17
C HIS A 55 -9.85 -7.51 -36.52
N ILE A 56 -10.22 -6.23 -36.40
CA ILE A 56 -11.53 -5.81 -35.85
C ILE A 56 -12.70 -6.42 -36.63
N LYS A 57 -12.56 -6.57 -37.95
CA LYS A 57 -13.60 -7.18 -38.80
C LYS A 57 -13.71 -8.69 -38.58
N GLU A 58 -12.65 -9.32 -38.11
CA GLU A 58 -12.61 -10.76 -37.80
C GLU A 58 -13.14 -11.08 -36.40
N ILE A 59 -13.24 -10.08 -35.51
CA ILE A 59 -13.86 -10.28 -34.19
C ILE A 59 -15.36 -10.57 -34.39
N PRO A 60 -15.87 -11.72 -33.90
CA PRO A 60 -17.30 -12.04 -33.98
C PRO A 60 -18.17 -10.95 -33.36
N GLU A 61 -19.38 -10.77 -33.89
CA GLU A 61 -20.29 -9.73 -33.41
C GLU A 61 -20.63 -9.92 -31.93
N GLU A 62 -20.79 -11.17 -31.49
CA GLU A 62 -20.99 -11.57 -30.10
C GLU A 62 -19.80 -11.26 -29.17
N ASN A 63 -18.62 -10.98 -29.73
CA ASN A 63 -17.39 -10.75 -28.97
C ASN A 63 -16.88 -9.31 -29.00
N ARG A 64 -17.59 -8.39 -29.67
CA ARG A 64 -17.22 -6.98 -29.77
C ARG A 64 -18.34 -6.05 -29.36
N MET A 65 -18.01 -4.88 -28.83
CA MET A 65 -18.96 -3.77 -28.64
C MET A 65 -18.82 -2.78 -29.81
N ASP A 66 -19.67 -1.76 -29.87
CA ASP A 66 -19.55 -0.69 -30.88
C ASP A 66 -18.23 0.08 -30.71
N GLU A 67 -17.86 0.35 -29.46
CA GLU A 67 -16.53 0.81 -29.11
C GLU A 67 -15.58 -0.37 -28.82
N ILE A 68 -14.42 -0.37 -29.46
CA ILE A 68 -13.40 -1.42 -29.34
C ILE A 68 -12.30 -0.98 -28.38
N VAL A 69 -11.89 -1.88 -27.49
CA VAL A 69 -10.68 -1.71 -26.67
C VAL A 69 -9.45 -2.12 -27.48
N LEU A 70 -8.51 -1.18 -27.62
CA LEU A 70 -7.19 -1.38 -28.19
C LEU A 70 -6.11 -1.13 -27.15
N THR A 71 -4.89 -1.51 -27.49
CA THR A 71 -3.69 -1.31 -26.66
C THR A 71 -2.70 -0.40 -27.36
N LEU A 72 -2.11 0.53 -26.59
CA LEU A 72 -1.04 1.42 -27.01
C LEU A 72 0.15 1.20 -26.05
N ARG A 73 1.22 0.59 -26.55
CA ARG A 73 2.43 0.29 -25.78
C ARG A 73 3.48 1.37 -26.02
N LEU A 74 4.00 1.94 -24.94
CA LEU A 74 5.02 2.97 -24.98
C LEU A 74 6.42 2.38 -25.04
N ASN A 75 7.36 3.12 -25.60
CA ASN A 75 8.77 2.79 -25.56
C ASN A 75 9.33 2.87 -24.11
N GLU A 76 10.26 1.98 -23.76
CA GLU A 76 10.83 1.81 -22.40
C GLU A 76 11.35 3.10 -21.73
N ASP A 77 11.76 4.08 -22.51
CA ASP A 77 12.25 5.36 -21.99
C ASP A 77 11.14 6.28 -21.43
N PHE A 78 9.86 5.94 -21.64
CA PHE A 78 8.71 6.84 -21.41
C PHE A 78 7.78 6.38 -20.27
N LEU A 79 8.35 5.95 -19.13
CA LEU A 79 7.60 5.48 -17.95
C LEU A 79 6.92 6.57 -17.10
N ALA A 80 7.43 7.81 -17.13
CA ALA A 80 6.95 8.89 -16.26
C ALA A 80 5.53 9.36 -16.61
N LYS A 81 4.80 9.87 -15.62
CA LYS A 81 3.42 10.41 -15.78
C LYS A 81 3.28 11.46 -16.89
N THR A 82 4.34 12.23 -17.15
CA THR A 82 4.36 13.30 -18.17
C THR A 82 4.44 12.77 -19.60
N TYR A 83 4.64 11.46 -19.77
CA TYR A 83 4.78 10.85 -21.08
C TYR A 83 3.52 10.18 -21.60
N ILE A 84 2.45 10.12 -20.79
CA ILE A 84 1.12 9.73 -21.26
C ILE A 84 0.79 10.56 -22.51
N PRO A 85 0.38 9.93 -23.62
CA PRO A 85 0.20 10.63 -24.90
C PRO A 85 -1.15 11.37 -24.97
N ASP A 86 -1.39 12.28 -24.01
CA ASP A 86 -2.67 12.97 -23.86
C ASP A 86 -3.05 13.81 -25.08
N THR A 87 -2.07 14.39 -25.78
CA THR A 87 -2.39 15.20 -26.97
C THR A 87 -2.76 14.33 -28.16
N PHE A 88 -2.21 13.11 -28.24
CA PHE A 88 -2.69 12.09 -29.15
C PHE A 88 -4.13 11.70 -28.82
N PHE A 89 -4.41 11.26 -27.58
CA PHE A 89 -5.76 10.84 -27.15
C PHE A 89 -6.83 11.91 -27.42
N LYS A 90 -6.57 13.16 -27.02
CA LYS A 90 -7.50 14.27 -27.25
C LYS A 90 -7.77 14.56 -28.72
N LYS A 91 -6.74 14.48 -29.57
CA LYS A 91 -6.86 14.80 -31.00
C LYS A 91 -7.54 13.68 -31.79
N THR A 92 -7.33 12.41 -31.39
CA THR A 92 -7.97 11.24 -31.99
C THR A 92 -9.33 10.90 -31.39
N ARG A 93 -9.69 11.52 -30.24
CA ARG A 93 -10.86 11.17 -29.41
C ARG A 93 -10.80 9.74 -28.85
N PHE A 94 -9.60 9.22 -28.63
CA PHE A 94 -9.44 7.93 -27.97
C PHE A 94 -9.59 8.12 -26.46
N GLU A 95 -10.42 7.30 -25.83
CA GLU A 95 -10.60 7.33 -24.38
C GLU A 95 -9.59 6.38 -23.72
N ASN A 96 -8.70 6.90 -22.88
CA ASN A 96 -7.76 6.07 -22.11
C ASN A 96 -8.49 5.50 -20.88
N ILE A 97 -8.88 4.22 -20.97
CA ILE A 97 -9.69 3.52 -19.97
C ILE A 97 -8.86 2.68 -18.99
N GLY A 98 -7.53 2.79 -19.05
CA GLY A 98 -6.66 2.08 -18.14
C GLY A 98 -5.22 1.97 -18.61
N SER A 99 -4.36 1.43 -17.76
CA SER A 99 -3.01 1.03 -18.12
C SER A 99 -2.51 -0.13 -17.27
N ARG A 100 -1.50 -0.82 -17.76
CA ARG A 100 -0.76 -1.83 -16.99
C ARG A 100 0.70 -1.92 -17.45
N ARG A 101 1.49 -2.76 -16.78
CA ARG A 101 2.88 -2.99 -17.16
C ARG A 101 2.94 -3.76 -18.47
N TRP A 102 3.91 -3.42 -19.32
CA TRP A 102 4.23 -4.22 -20.49
C TRP A 102 5.65 -4.73 -20.36
N VAL A 103 5.80 -6.03 -20.11
CA VAL A 103 7.10 -6.71 -20.03
C VAL A 103 7.43 -7.31 -21.39
N PHE A 104 8.66 -7.13 -21.85
CA PHE A 104 9.13 -7.68 -23.10
C PHE A 104 10.63 -7.97 -23.04
N GLU A 105 11.07 -8.93 -23.85
CA GLU A 105 12.49 -9.24 -24.00
C GLU A 105 13.13 -8.32 -25.05
N LYS A 106 14.26 -7.69 -24.69
CA LYS A 106 15.08 -6.90 -25.60
C LYS A 106 16.54 -7.02 -25.20
N ASP A 107 17.41 -7.33 -26.17
CA ASP A 107 18.85 -7.54 -25.95
C ASP A 107 19.14 -8.63 -24.90
N SER A 108 18.37 -9.74 -24.93
CA SER A 108 18.43 -10.86 -23.96
C SER A 108 18.21 -10.44 -22.50
N LYS A 109 17.52 -9.31 -22.28
CA LYS A 109 17.11 -8.84 -20.96
C LYS A 109 15.62 -8.56 -20.96
N MET A 110 14.97 -8.95 -19.87
CA MET A 110 13.60 -8.51 -19.61
C MET A 110 13.61 -7.02 -19.29
N LYS A 111 12.85 -6.26 -20.06
CA LYS A 111 12.58 -4.85 -19.83
C LYS A 111 11.08 -4.66 -19.65
N TYR A 112 10.71 -3.50 -19.13
CA TYR A 112 9.31 -3.15 -19.03
C TYR A 112 9.06 -1.71 -19.45
N SER A 113 7.83 -1.46 -19.88
CA SER A 113 7.27 -0.16 -20.19
C SER A 113 5.80 -0.12 -19.76
N LYS A 114 5.05 0.85 -20.26
CA LYS A 114 3.61 1.03 -19.99
C LYS A 114 2.78 0.71 -21.22
N MET A 115 1.70 -0.04 -21.01
CA MET A 115 0.64 -0.24 -21.98
C MET A 115 -0.63 0.48 -21.52
N HIS A 116 -1.22 1.26 -22.41
CA HIS A 116 -2.50 1.92 -22.22
C HIS A 116 -3.61 1.14 -22.93
N PHE A 117 -4.74 0.98 -22.26
CA PHE A 117 -5.99 0.51 -22.85
C PHE A 117 -6.77 1.71 -23.33
N VAL A 118 -7.14 1.71 -24.61
CA VAL A 118 -7.89 2.81 -25.22
C VAL A 118 -9.18 2.30 -25.84
N LYS A 119 -10.30 2.93 -25.51
CA LYS A 119 -11.59 2.66 -26.13
C LYS A 119 -11.78 3.60 -27.32
N VAL A 120 -12.18 3.03 -28.46
CA VAL A 120 -12.26 3.74 -29.74
C VAL A 120 -13.48 3.30 -30.56
N ASP A 121 -14.08 4.23 -31.30
CA ASP A 121 -15.10 3.95 -32.29
C ASP A 121 -14.52 3.96 -33.73
N GLN A 122 -15.33 3.54 -34.70
CA GLN A 122 -14.95 3.50 -36.11
C GLN A 122 -14.65 4.89 -36.70
N GLU A 123 -15.33 5.93 -36.22
CA GLU A 123 -15.09 7.31 -36.66
C GLU A 123 -13.72 7.82 -36.21
N SER A 124 -13.31 7.49 -34.98
CA SER A 124 -12.04 7.90 -34.37
C SER A 124 -10.87 7.16 -35.01
N LEU A 125 -11.03 5.89 -35.38
CA LEU A 125 -10.04 5.17 -36.20
C LEU A 125 -9.90 5.80 -37.59
N SER A 126 -11.02 6.17 -38.22
CA SER A 126 -11.01 6.85 -39.52
C SER A 126 -10.38 8.24 -39.43
N SER A 127 -10.61 8.96 -38.34
CA SER A 127 -9.99 10.24 -38.01
C SER A 127 -8.47 10.11 -37.85
N LEU A 128 -8.00 9.09 -37.12
CA LEU A 128 -6.57 8.80 -37.00
C LEU A 128 -5.93 8.52 -38.37
N GLN A 129 -6.58 7.71 -39.21
CA GLN A 129 -6.10 7.44 -40.57
C GLN A 129 -5.94 8.73 -41.38
N GLN A 130 -6.95 9.60 -41.38
CA GLN A 130 -6.88 10.90 -42.07
C GLN A 130 -5.76 11.80 -41.52
N ILE A 131 -5.58 11.84 -40.20
CA ILE A 131 -4.50 12.59 -39.56
C ILE A 131 -3.13 12.06 -40.02
N LEU A 132 -2.96 10.74 -40.07
CA LEU A 132 -1.74 10.10 -40.55
C LEU A 132 -1.57 10.24 -42.07
N ASP A 133 -2.63 10.40 -42.86
CA ASP A 133 -2.49 10.61 -44.31
C ASP A 133 -2.22 12.08 -44.68
N SER A 134 -2.52 13.02 -43.77
CA SER A 134 -2.24 14.43 -43.99
C SER A 134 -0.75 14.74 -44.17
N THR A 135 -0.43 15.49 -45.23
CA THR A 135 0.90 16.01 -45.55
C THR A 135 0.94 17.50 -45.22
N GLY A 136 1.35 17.87 -44.01
CA GLY A 136 1.48 19.29 -43.66
C GLY A 136 1.88 19.62 -42.21
N ASN A 137 2.35 20.85 -42.02
CA ASN A 137 2.76 21.47 -40.75
C ASN A 137 1.59 21.73 -39.74
N ALA A 138 0.41 21.15 -39.95
CA ALA A 138 -0.79 21.42 -39.15
C ALA A 138 -0.84 20.69 -37.80
N LEU A 139 0.06 19.73 -37.55
CA LEU A 139 0.12 18.98 -36.30
C LEU A 139 1.08 19.63 -35.31
N THR A 140 0.63 19.78 -34.06
CA THR A 140 1.43 20.36 -32.98
C THR A 140 2.68 19.51 -32.70
N LYS A 141 3.75 20.15 -32.21
CA LYS A 141 4.97 19.44 -31.79
C LYS A 141 4.65 18.36 -30.74
N SER A 142 3.74 18.63 -29.82
CA SER A 142 3.33 17.68 -28.77
C SER A 142 2.70 16.42 -29.35
N PHE A 143 1.79 16.57 -30.33
CA PHE A 143 1.12 15.43 -30.96
C PHE A 143 2.12 14.56 -31.74
N LYS A 144 3.01 15.20 -32.50
CA LYS A 144 4.09 14.49 -33.20
C LYS A 144 5.00 13.75 -32.23
N ASN A 145 5.31 14.37 -31.09
CA ASN A 145 6.10 13.76 -30.04
C ASN A 145 5.38 12.58 -29.38
N ASP A 146 4.07 12.68 -29.14
CA ASP A 146 3.28 11.58 -28.60
C ASP A 146 3.34 10.35 -29.50
N ILE A 147 3.16 10.51 -30.82
CA ILE A 147 3.32 9.43 -31.80
C ILE A 147 4.72 8.78 -31.72
N ARG A 148 5.77 9.57 -31.51
CA ARG A 148 7.16 9.07 -31.42
C ARG A 148 7.44 8.25 -30.16
N LYS A 149 6.59 8.33 -29.14
CA LYS A 149 6.70 7.53 -27.91
C LYS A 149 6.07 6.13 -28.07
N ILE A 150 5.16 5.97 -29.03
CA ILE A 150 4.41 4.72 -29.23
C ILE A 150 5.33 3.68 -29.87
N GLU A 151 5.45 2.53 -29.23
CA GLU A 151 6.18 1.36 -29.71
C GLU A 151 5.28 0.41 -30.51
N GLU A 152 4.06 0.21 -30.03
CA GLU A 152 3.08 -0.67 -30.64
C GLU A 152 1.66 -0.16 -30.41
N PHE A 153 0.84 -0.25 -31.46
CA PHE A 153 -0.61 -0.12 -31.39
C PHE A 153 -1.20 -1.44 -31.87
N SER A 154 -2.03 -2.11 -31.06
CA SER A 154 -2.59 -3.43 -31.40
C SER A 154 -3.83 -3.76 -30.58
N LEU A 155 -4.48 -4.89 -30.88
CA LEU A 155 -5.38 -5.56 -29.93
C LEU A 155 -4.59 -6.18 -28.76
N LEU A 156 -5.29 -6.41 -27.65
CA LEU A 156 -4.76 -7.17 -26.52
C LEU A 156 -4.64 -8.65 -26.93
N ARG A 157 -3.51 -9.28 -26.62
CA ARG A 157 -3.25 -10.67 -27.03
C ARG A 157 -3.82 -11.66 -26.01
N ASN A 158 -4.08 -12.90 -26.42
CA ASN A 158 -4.67 -13.92 -25.53
C ASN A 158 -3.74 -14.29 -24.36
N ASP A 159 -2.44 -14.41 -24.61
CA ASP A 159 -1.39 -14.63 -23.59
C ASP A 159 -1.23 -13.44 -22.64
N GLU A 160 -1.64 -12.26 -23.08
CA GLU A 160 -1.74 -11.04 -22.29
C GLU A 160 -3.03 -10.98 -21.45
N ILE A 161 -4.10 -11.68 -21.82
CA ILE A 161 -5.38 -11.73 -21.09
C ILE A 161 -5.34 -12.82 -20.02
N ILE A 162 -4.79 -13.98 -20.35
CA ILE A 162 -4.78 -15.16 -19.48
C ILE A 162 -3.55 -15.09 -18.58
N GLN A 163 -3.74 -14.82 -17.29
CA GLN A 163 -2.65 -14.61 -16.31
C GLN A 163 -2.77 -15.57 -15.12
N GLY A 164 -1.64 -15.88 -14.48
CA GLY A 164 -1.61 -16.59 -13.20
C GLY A 164 -1.95 -18.09 -13.23
N PHE A 165 -2.19 -18.69 -14.40
CA PHE A 165 -2.50 -20.12 -14.51
C PHE A 165 -1.25 -21.00 -14.56
N ASP A 166 -1.28 -22.09 -13.80
CA ASP A 166 -0.30 -23.17 -13.90
C ASP A 166 -0.42 -23.87 -15.28
N ASP A 167 0.69 -24.42 -15.78
CA ASP A 167 0.73 -25.08 -17.10
C ASP A 167 -0.19 -26.31 -17.18
N ASP A 168 -0.38 -26.99 -16.05
CA ASP A 168 -1.23 -28.17 -15.88
C ASP A 168 -2.65 -27.84 -15.39
N TRP A 169 -3.03 -26.56 -15.32
CA TRP A 169 -4.37 -26.16 -14.89
C TRP A 169 -5.44 -26.59 -15.90
N MET A 170 -6.42 -27.37 -15.44
CA MET A 170 -7.49 -27.94 -16.27
C MET A 170 -8.86 -27.29 -16.06
N GLU A 171 -9.28 -27.15 -14.82
CA GLU A 171 -10.55 -26.56 -14.42
C GLU A 171 -10.48 -25.97 -13.01
N GLY A 172 -11.38 -25.04 -12.71
CA GLY A 172 -11.45 -24.35 -11.44
C GLY A 172 -12.18 -23.02 -11.54
N THR A 173 -12.29 -22.34 -10.41
CA THR A 173 -12.89 -21.01 -10.36
C THR A 173 -11.89 -19.96 -10.82
N VAL A 174 -12.36 -18.97 -11.57
CA VAL A 174 -11.54 -17.89 -12.10
C VAL A 174 -12.27 -16.56 -11.95
N GLU A 175 -11.51 -15.47 -11.85
CA GLU A 175 -12.03 -14.10 -11.90
C GLU A 175 -11.71 -13.52 -13.28
N PHE A 176 -12.76 -13.12 -14.00
CA PHE A 176 -12.67 -12.29 -15.19
C PHE A 176 -12.83 -10.83 -14.78
N VAL A 177 -11.99 -9.96 -15.35
CA VAL A 177 -12.09 -8.51 -15.17
C VAL A 177 -12.41 -7.88 -16.52
N LEU A 178 -13.49 -7.11 -16.57
CA LEU A 178 -13.97 -6.43 -17.77
C LEU A 178 -13.68 -4.94 -17.69
N HIS A 179 -13.31 -4.36 -18.82
CA HIS A 179 -13.18 -2.91 -18.97
C HIS A 179 -14.51 -2.19 -18.75
N PRO A 180 -14.50 -0.95 -18.23
CA PRO A 180 -15.72 -0.15 -18.10
C PRO A 180 -16.19 0.34 -19.48
N TYR A 181 -17.51 0.26 -19.69
CA TYR A 181 -18.24 0.73 -20.87
C TYR A 181 -19.26 1.83 -20.54
N GLY A 182 -19.21 2.39 -19.32
CA GLY A 182 -20.10 3.47 -18.90
C GLY A 182 -21.57 3.08 -19.04
N HIS A 183 -22.32 3.82 -19.86
CA HIS A 183 -23.74 3.55 -20.12
C HIS A 183 -24.03 2.20 -20.82
N GLU A 184 -23.05 1.62 -21.52
CA GLU A 184 -23.17 0.32 -22.20
C GLU A 184 -22.73 -0.87 -21.32
N ASN A 185 -22.43 -0.64 -20.04
CA ASN A 185 -21.99 -1.69 -19.11
C ASN A 185 -22.98 -2.86 -19.05
N GLU A 186 -24.29 -2.59 -18.96
CA GLU A 186 -25.31 -3.63 -18.88
C GLU A 186 -25.32 -4.51 -20.12
N GLU A 187 -25.22 -3.91 -21.31
CA GLU A 187 -25.16 -4.63 -22.57
C GLU A 187 -23.91 -5.51 -22.65
N MET A 188 -22.75 -4.94 -22.34
CA MET A 188 -21.46 -5.64 -22.32
C MET A 188 -21.50 -6.85 -21.38
N ILE A 189 -22.06 -6.69 -20.18
CA ILE A 189 -22.20 -7.77 -19.18
C ILE A 189 -23.14 -8.87 -19.70
N GLU A 190 -24.31 -8.52 -20.22
CA GLU A 190 -25.26 -9.50 -20.75
C GLU A 190 -24.69 -10.26 -21.95
N LYS A 191 -23.86 -9.60 -22.77
CA LYS A 191 -23.15 -10.22 -23.87
C LYS A 191 -22.09 -11.22 -23.38
N PHE A 192 -21.24 -10.79 -22.44
CA PHE A 192 -20.25 -11.66 -21.82
C PHE A 192 -20.87 -12.90 -21.17
N LYS A 193 -21.94 -12.70 -20.40
CA LYS A 193 -22.67 -13.79 -19.73
C LYS A 193 -23.27 -14.79 -20.73
N ARG A 194 -23.87 -14.31 -21.82
CA ARG A 194 -24.38 -15.17 -22.91
C ARG A 194 -23.26 -16.01 -23.52
N ASN A 195 -22.07 -15.43 -23.73
CA ASN A 195 -20.92 -16.15 -24.28
C ASN A 195 -20.39 -17.22 -23.34
N LEU A 196 -20.31 -16.94 -22.02
CA LEU A 196 -19.95 -17.97 -21.05
C LEU A 196 -20.95 -19.13 -21.07
N ILE A 197 -22.25 -18.84 -21.12
CA ILE A 197 -23.31 -19.86 -21.19
C ILE A 197 -23.23 -20.68 -22.47
N SER A 198 -22.99 -20.06 -23.63
CA SER A 198 -22.84 -20.77 -24.90
C SER A 198 -21.61 -21.68 -24.93
N LEU A 199 -20.56 -21.34 -24.15
CA LEU A 199 -19.38 -22.16 -23.93
C LEU A 199 -19.57 -23.27 -22.86
N GLY A 200 -20.77 -23.40 -22.29
CA GLY A 200 -21.16 -24.46 -21.36
C GLY A 200 -21.04 -24.11 -19.88
N VAL A 201 -20.79 -22.84 -19.54
CA VAL A 201 -20.81 -22.37 -18.14
C VAL A 201 -22.26 -22.32 -17.64
N LYS A 202 -22.51 -22.80 -16.43
CA LYS A 202 -23.84 -22.78 -15.85
C LYS A 202 -24.18 -21.36 -15.40
N GLY A 203 -25.24 -20.76 -15.95
CA GLY A 203 -25.58 -19.36 -15.69
C GLY A 203 -25.81 -19.01 -14.21
N ASN A 204 -26.26 -19.97 -13.40
CA ASN A 204 -26.47 -19.79 -11.96
C ASN A 204 -25.18 -19.84 -11.12
N THR A 205 -24.04 -20.21 -11.71
CA THR A 205 -22.72 -20.18 -11.05
C THR A 205 -21.91 -18.94 -11.41
N ILE A 206 -22.45 -18.06 -12.27
CA ILE A 206 -21.80 -16.81 -12.66
C ILE A 206 -22.16 -15.74 -11.63
N LYS A 207 -21.15 -15.16 -10.97
CA LYS A 207 -21.30 -14.04 -10.03
C LYS A 207 -20.69 -12.80 -10.64
N LEU A 208 -21.30 -11.63 -10.47
CA LEU A 208 -20.83 -10.39 -11.08
C LEU A 208 -20.96 -9.21 -10.12
N LYS A 209 -20.01 -8.29 -10.19
CA LYS A 209 -20.04 -7.02 -9.47
C LYS A 209 -19.44 -5.91 -10.33
N THR A 210 -20.21 -4.85 -10.54
CA THR A 210 -19.75 -3.63 -11.21
C THR A 210 -19.57 -2.52 -10.18
N TYR A 211 -18.50 -1.75 -10.35
CA TYR A 211 -18.23 -0.56 -9.57
C TYR A 211 -18.33 0.68 -10.45
N ASP A 212 -18.95 1.74 -9.95
CA ASP A 212 -19.11 2.98 -10.71
C ASP A 212 -17.74 3.59 -11.03
N GLY A 213 -17.51 3.90 -12.31
CA GLY A 213 -16.19 4.31 -12.84
C GLY A 213 -15.06 3.28 -12.67
N GLY A 214 -15.35 2.05 -12.22
CA GLY A 214 -14.40 0.98 -11.97
C GLY A 214 -14.57 -0.21 -12.91
N PRO A 215 -13.75 -1.26 -12.76
CA PRO A 215 -13.90 -2.50 -13.52
C PRO A 215 -15.18 -3.25 -13.12
N THR A 216 -15.61 -4.17 -14.00
CA THR A 216 -16.59 -5.20 -13.64
C THR A 216 -15.85 -6.51 -13.38
N PHE A 217 -16.10 -7.10 -12.22
CA PHE A 217 -15.58 -8.42 -11.85
C PHE A 217 -16.65 -9.48 -12.12
N VAL A 218 -16.24 -10.60 -12.70
CA VAL A 218 -17.11 -11.75 -12.93
C VAL A 218 -16.38 -12.99 -12.47
N SER A 219 -16.99 -13.77 -11.58
CA SER A 219 -16.48 -15.11 -11.26
C SER A 219 -17.33 -16.20 -11.89
N ALA A 220 -16.65 -17.27 -12.34
CA ALA A 220 -17.29 -18.51 -12.76
C ALA A 220 -16.36 -19.72 -12.61
N LEU A 221 -16.98 -20.89 -12.40
CA LEU A 221 -16.31 -22.19 -12.54
C LEU A 221 -16.19 -22.55 -14.03
N VAL A 222 -14.95 -22.67 -14.52
CA VAL A 222 -14.66 -22.90 -15.94
C VAL A 222 -13.54 -23.92 -16.14
N ASN A 223 -13.36 -24.37 -17.39
CA ASN A 223 -12.21 -25.16 -17.80
C ASN A 223 -11.32 -24.39 -18.79
N ARG A 224 -10.12 -24.91 -19.06
CA ARG A 224 -9.12 -24.28 -19.95
C ARG A 224 -9.66 -23.95 -21.34
N LYS A 225 -10.56 -24.80 -21.87
CA LYS A 225 -11.19 -24.57 -23.18
C LYS A 225 -12.11 -23.35 -23.16
N VAL A 226 -12.89 -23.14 -22.10
CA VAL A 226 -13.73 -21.94 -21.95
C VAL A 226 -12.86 -20.69 -21.93
N ILE A 227 -11.79 -20.68 -21.13
CA ILE A 227 -10.85 -19.54 -21.02
C ILE A 227 -10.26 -19.18 -22.39
N ASN A 228 -9.73 -20.18 -23.11
CA ASN A 228 -9.12 -19.94 -24.42
C ASN A 228 -10.12 -19.40 -25.46
N ASN A 229 -11.39 -19.82 -25.38
CA ASN A 229 -12.42 -19.37 -26.30
C ASN A 229 -13.03 -18.01 -25.93
N ILE A 230 -13.08 -17.66 -24.65
CA ILE A 230 -13.62 -16.36 -24.19
C ILE A 230 -12.56 -15.25 -24.22
N ALA A 231 -11.27 -15.59 -24.31
CA ALA A 231 -10.16 -14.63 -24.37
C ALA A 231 -10.25 -13.66 -25.55
N ASN A 232 -11.02 -13.97 -26.60
CA ASN A 232 -11.24 -13.06 -27.74
C ASN A 232 -12.41 -12.08 -27.53
N PHE A 233 -13.08 -12.09 -26.37
CA PHE A 233 -14.08 -11.10 -26.00
C PHE A 233 -13.39 -9.75 -25.76
N ASN A 234 -13.55 -8.80 -26.68
CA ASN A 234 -12.74 -7.58 -26.69
C ASN A 234 -12.78 -6.74 -25.39
N PRO A 235 -13.93 -6.62 -24.68
CA PRO A 235 -13.97 -5.96 -23.37
C PRO A 235 -13.19 -6.67 -22.24
N LEU A 236 -12.77 -7.94 -22.42
CA LEU A 236 -12.07 -8.70 -21.41
C LEU A 236 -10.64 -8.18 -21.20
N ARG A 237 -10.37 -7.69 -19.99
CA ARG A 237 -9.07 -7.14 -19.60
C ARG A 237 -8.10 -8.22 -19.17
N THR A 238 -8.55 -9.12 -18.30
CA THR A 238 -7.73 -10.21 -17.77
C THR A 238 -8.63 -11.31 -17.20
N VAL A 239 -8.08 -12.51 -17.11
CA VAL A 239 -8.63 -13.64 -16.36
C VAL A 239 -7.51 -14.29 -15.57
N HIS A 240 -7.77 -14.61 -14.29
CA HIS A 240 -6.82 -15.24 -13.39
C HIS A 240 -7.52 -16.28 -12.48
N PRO A 241 -6.82 -17.33 -12.02
CA PRO A 241 -7.40 -18.32 -11.14
C PRO A 241 -7.74 -17.73 -9.77
N LEU A 242 -8.84 -18.19 -9.18
CA LEU A 242 -9.18 -17.94 -7.79
C LEU A 242 -9.10 -19.25 -7.01
N LYS A 243 -8.16 -19.32 -6.06
CA LYS A 243 -8.06 -20.43 -5.10
C LYS A 243 -8.36 -19.86 -3.71
N ILE A 244 -9.25 -20.49 -2.96
CA ILE A 244 -9.50 -20.12 -1.56
C ILE A 244 -9.23 -21.31 -0.66
N ASN A 245 -8.45 -21.06 0.38
CA ASN A 245 -8.35 -21.95 1.53
C ASN A 245 -8.85 -21.20 2.77
N PHE A 246 -10.12 -21.39 3.13
CA PHE A 246 -10.80 -20.60 4.17
C PHE A 246 -10.17 -20.77 5.55
N PHE A 247 -9.73 -21.98 5.87
CA PHE A 247 -9.08 -22.33 7.13
C PHE A 247 -8.00 -23.37 6.85
N PRO A 248 -6.76 -22.97 6.50
CA PRO A 248 -5.66 -23.93 6.35
C PRO A 248 -5.51 -24.73 7.65
N GLU A 249 -5.12 -26.01 7.54
CA GLU A 249 -4.86 -26.85 8.73
C GLU A 249 -3.90 -26.12 9.69
N LEU A 250 -4.32 -26.01 10.95
CA LEU A 250 -3.54 -25.33 11.99
C LEU A 250 -2.16 -25.99 12.09
N ARG A 251 -1.11 -25.23 11.74
CA ARG A 251 0.28 -25.71 11.81
C ARG A 251 0.65 -25.95 13.27
N GLY A 252 0.77 -27.23 13.65
CA GLY A 252 1.21 -27.63 14.99
C GLY A 252 0.18 -27.45 16.10
N SER A 253 -1.08 -27.86 15.87
CA SER A 253 -2.12 -27.79 16.92
C SER A 253 -1.80 -28.74 18.08
N PHE A 254 -1.23 -28.19 19.15
CA PHE A 254 -1.07 -28.86 20.44
C PHE A 254 -1.83 -28.08 21.52
N THR A 255 -2.24 -28.78 22.56
CA THR A 255 -2.89 -28.16 23.72
C THR A 255 -1.85 -28.02 24.82
N ASP A 256 -1.67 -26.81 25.35
CA ASP A 256 -0.89 -26.61 26.57
C ASP A 256 -1.84 -26.66 27.77
N HIS A 257 -1.58 -27.58 28.69
CA HIS A 257 -2.36 -27.79 29.92
C HIS A 257 -2.04 -26.77 31.03
N ASN A 258 -1.10 -25.85 30.80
CA ASN A 258 -0.92 -24.70 31.67
C ASN A 258 -2.14 -23.77 31.57
N LEU A 259 -3.01 -23.86 32.56
CA LEU A 259 -4.28 -23.14 32.60
C LEU A 259 -4.05 -21.64 32.79
N LEU A 260 -4.86 -20.82 32.12
CA LEU A 260 -5.00 -19.40 32.42
C LEU A 260 -6.35 -19.13 33.06
N LEU A 261 -6.46 -18.03 33.80
CA LEU A 261 -7.73 -17.60 34.38
C LEU A 261 -8.25 -16.38 33.60
N PRO A 262 -9.56 -16.35 33.27
CA PRO A 262 -10.15 -15.22 32.55
C PRO A 262 -10.03 -13.93 33.37
N PRO A 263 -10.07 -12.77 32.71
CA PRO A 263 -10.11 -11.51 33.43
C PRO A 263 -11.33 -11.42 34.34
N LEU A 264 -11.19 -10.66 35.43
CA LEU A 264 -12.29 -10.43 36.36
C LEU A 264 -13.45 -9.70 35.67
N GLY A 265 -13.13 -8.85 34.68
CA GLY A 265 -14.09 -8.04 33.95
C GLY A 265 -14.78 -7.08 34.89
N GLU A 266 -13.97 -6.25 35.54
CA GLU A 266 -14.39 -5.12 36.36
C GLU A 266 -14.55 -3.87 35.48
N ASN A 267 -13.82 -3.79 34.37
CA ASN A 267 -13.83 -2.66 33.45
C ASN A 267 -13.95 -3.10 31.99
N ILE A 268 -14.57 -2.26 31.15
CA ILE A 268 -14.70 -2.46 29.71
C ILE A 268 -14.11 -1.24 28.98
N SER A 269 -13.32 -1.50 27.93
CA SER A 269 -12.82 -0.45 27.05
C SER A 269 -13.86 0.03 26.04
N GLN A 270 -13.82 1.32 25.71
CA GLN A 270 -14.60 1.89 24.61
C GLN A 270 -13.86 1.88 23.27
N ILE A 271 -12.59 1.44 23.25
CA ILE A 271 -11.77 1.37 22.04
C ILE A 271 -12.10 0.07 21.31
N LYS A 272 -12.53 0.16 20.05
CA LYS A 272 -13.06 -0.98 19.30
C LYS A 272 -12.17 -1.41 18.15
N VAL A 273 -12.11 -2.72 17.93
CA VAL A 273 -11.53 -3.34 16.73
C VAL A 273 -12.60 -4.17 16.05
N GLY A 274 -12.81 -3.93 14.76
CA GLY A 274 -13.65 -4.78 13.94
C GLY A 274 -12.87 -6.01 13.48
N VAL A 275 -13.41 -7.21 13.66
CA VAL A 275 -12.77 -8.46 13.22
C VAL A 275 -13.69 -9.16 12.23
N PHE A 276 -13.26 -9.23 10.96
CA PHE A 276 -13.92 -10.05 9.95
C PHE A 276 -13.26 -11.44 9.92
N ASP A 277 -14.01 -12.49 10.29
CA ASP A 277 -13.49 -13.87 10.38
C ASP A 277 -14.65 -14.91 10.32
N GLY A 278 -14.42 -16.14 10.79
CA GLY A 278 -15.40 -17.22 10.92
C GLY A 278 -16.36 -17.11 12.12
N GLY A 279 -16.33 -15.99 12.85
CA GLY A 279 -17.12 -15.73 14.06
C GLY A 279 -16.42 -16.15 15.35
N ILE A 280 -16.99 -15.79 16.49
CA ILE A 280 -16.44 -16.11 17.82
C ILE A 280 -17.39 -16.97 18.66
N ASN A 281 -16.86 -17.59 19.71
CA ASN A 281 -17.68 -18.09 20.81
C ASN A 281 -17.92 -16.94 21.83
N PRO A 282 -19.05 -16.21 21.77
CA PRO A 282 -19.27 -15.05 22.62
C PRO A 282 -19.53 -15.42 24.08
N THR A 283 -19.78 -16.69 24.41
CA THR A 283 -19.95 -17.13 25.80
C THR A 283 -18.64 -17.60 26.43
N HIS A 284 -17.55 -17.63 25.67
CA HIS A 284 -16.25 -18.04 26.19
C HIS A 284 -15.78 -17.08 27.32
N PRO A 285 -15.32 -17.54 28.49
CA PRO A 285 -15.07 -16.67 29.65
C PRO A 285 -14.07 -15.55 29.40
N PHE A 286 -13.10 -15.78 28.51
CA PHE A 286 -12.11 -14.78 28.12
C PHE A 286 -12.63 -13.76 27.09
N LEU A 287 -13.82 -13.96 26.52
CA LEU A 287 -14.39 -13.10 25.47
C LEU A 287 -15.71 -12.45 25.90
N ALA A 288 -16.47 -13.09 26.79
CA ALA A 288 -17.88 -12.79 27.05
C ALA A 288 -18.18 -11.35 27.48
N LYS A 289 -17.24 -10.68 28.15
CA LYS A 289 -17.38 -9.27 28.56
C LYS A 289 -16.70 -8.27 27.63
N PHE A 290 -15.82 -8.74 26.75
CA PHE A 290 -14.88 -7.89 25.99
C PHE A 290 -15.06 -8.01 24.48
N SER A 291 -16.09 -8.74 24.05
CA SER A 291 -16.39 -8.94 22.65
C SER A 291 -17.89 -9.03 22.40
N LYS A 292 -18.27 -8.79 21.15
CA LYS A 292 -19.64 -8.92 20.67
C LYS A 292 -19.65 -9.53 19.28
N GLU A 293 -20.43 -10.58 19.10
CA GLU A 293 -20.79 -11.09 17.77
C GLU A 293 -21.89 -10.19 17.18
N ASN A 294 -21.63 -9.62 16.00
CA ASN A 294 -22.57 -8.75 15.29
C ASN A 294 -23.34 -9.53 14.22
N LYS A 295 -24.06 -8.78 13.36
CA LYS A 295 -24.67 -9.35 12.15
C LYS A 295 -23.60 -10.13 11.37
N ALA A 296 -24.02 -11.25 10.81
CA ALA A 296 -23.19 -12.17 10.06
C ALA A 296 -23.78 -12.39 8.67
N VAL A 297 -22.99 -13.02 7.81
CA VAL A 297 -23.48 -13.69 6.60
C VAL A 297 -24.55 -14.73 6.94
N SER A 298 -25.40 -15.07 5.97
CA SER A 298 -26.62 -15.86 6.25
C SER A 298 -26.35 -17.34 6.57
N SER A 299 -25.15 -17.81 6.26
CA SER A 299 -24.66 -19.16 6.56
C SER A 299 -24.66 -19.46 8.06
N ASN A 300 -24.60 -20.75 8.42
CA ASN A 300 -24.32 -21.15 9.80
C ASN A 300 -22.81 -21.14 10.09
N ALA A 301 -22.45 -20.83 11.33
CA ALA A 301 -21.06 -20.91 11.77
C ALA A 301 -20.54 -22.37 11.76
N THR A 302 -19.25 -22.55 11.45
CA THR A 302 -18.56 -23.84 11.53
C THR A 302 -17.68 -23.91 12.77
N LYS A 303 -17.42 -25.11 13.28
CA LYS A 303 -16.53 -25.30 14.44
C LYS A 303 -15.13 -24.74 14.18
N GLU A 304 -14.60 -24.95 12.98
CA GLU A 304 -13.29 -24.43 12.57
C GLU A 304 -13.27 -22.90 12.48
N GLY A 305 -14.32 -22.29 11.92
CA GLY A 305 -14.45 -20.84 11.86
C GLY A 305 -14.54 -20.20 13.24
N ILE A 306 -15.34 -20.78 14.14
CA ILE A 306 -15.42 -20.33 15.54
C ILE A 306 -14.08 -20.52 16.25
N LYS A 307 -13.37 -21.63 16.01
CA LYS A 307 -12.05 -21.87 16.59
C LYS A 307 -11.05 -20.81 16.15
N HIS A 308 -10.98 -20.54 14.85
CA HIS A 308 -10.07 -19.56 14.28
C HIS A 308 -10.42 -18.13 14.76
N GLY A 309 -11.67 -17.71 14.61
CA GLY A 309 -12.11 -16.37 15.00
C GLY A 309 -11.99 -16.12 16.50
N THR A 310 -12.24 -17.11 17.36
CA THR A 310 -12.01 -17.00 18.81
C THR A 310 -10.53 -16.80 19.14
N ALA A 311 -9.63 -17.53 18.46
CA ALA A 311 -8.19 -17.35 18.64
C ALA A 311 -7.73 -15.96 18.15
N VAL A 312 -8.21 -15.49 16.99
CA VAL A 312 -7.91 -14.16 16.44
C VAL A 312 -8.41 -13.06 17.39
N ALA A 313 -9.66 -13.13 17.85
CA ALA A 313 -10.23 -12.19 18.82
C ALA A 313 -9.43 -12.18 20.12
N GLY A 314 -8.99 -13.36 20.60
CA GLY A 314 -8.10 -13.47 21.75
C GLY A 314 -6.78 -12.73 21.57
N VAL A 315 -6.15 -12.82 20.39
CA VAL A 315 -4.91 -12.09 20.10
C VAL A 315 -5.15 -10.58 20.04
N VAL A 316 -6.29 -10.12 19.51
CA VAL A 316 -6.61 -8.68 19.54
C VAL A 316 -6.69 -8.18 20.98
N LEU A 317 -7.34 -8.94 21.88
CA LEU A 317 -7.56 -8.55 23.27
C LEU A 317 -6.30 -8.65 24.14
N TYR A 318 -5.49 -9.70 23.95
CA TYR A 318 -4.44 -10.10 24.91
C TYR A 318 -3.04 -10.22 24.30
N GLY A 319 -2.89 -10.08 22.98
CA GLY A 319 -1.64 -10.40 22.30
C GLY A 319 -1.36 -11.91 22.29
N ASP A 320 -0.08 -12.27 22.19
CA ASP A 320 0.32 -13.67 22.36
C ASP A 320 0.21 -14.08 23.83
N LEU A 321 -0.23 -15.32 24.08
CA LEU A 321 -0.33 -15.84 25.44
C LEU A 321 1.01 -16.40 25.97
N ASN A 322 2.11 -16.28 25.20
CA ASN A 322 3.43 -16.74 25.63
C ASN A 322 3.96 -15.87 26.77
N GLN A 323 3.54 -14.61 26.85
CA GLN A 323 3.92 -13.66 27.90
C GLN A 323 3.26 -13.90 29.27
N TYR A 324 2.25 -14.78 29.36
CA TYR A 324 1.52 -15.04 30.60
C TYR A 324 2.01 -16.32 31.28
N GLU A 325 2.29 -16.20 32.58
CA GLU A 325 2.64 -17.33 33.44
C GLU A 325 1.43 -18.22 33.71
N ALA A 326 1.67 -19.50 33.99
CA ALA A 326 0.62 -20.46 34.32
C ALA A 326 -0.18 -20.03 35.56
N ASN A 327 -1.50 -20.24 35.52
CA ASN A 327 -2.48 -19.89 36.55
C ASN A 327 -2.59 -18.38 36.87
N SER A 328 -2.07 -17.51 36.01
CA SER A 328 -2.30 -16.07 36.12
C SER A 328 -3.71 -15.69 35.63
N HIS A 329 -4.27 -14.65 36.25
CA HIS A 329 -5.43 -13.95 35.69
C HIS A 329 -4.95 -13.00 34.59
N LEU A 330 -5.64 -13.02 33.46
CA LEU A 330 -5.44 -12.01 32.42
C LEU A 330 -6.02 -10.68 32.88
N ASP A 331 -5.36 -9.58 32.51
CA ASP A 331 -5.87 -8.24 32.78
C ASP A 331 -7.12 -7.96 31.94
N ASP A 332 -7.97 -7.04 32.41
CA ASP A 332 -9.06 -6.50 31.60
C ASP A 332 -8.45 -5.82 30.34
N PRO A 333 -8.84 -6.23 29.12
CA PRO A 333 -8.22 -5.75 27.90
C PRO A 333 -8.59 -4.29 27.63
N VAL A 334 -7.61 -3.53 27.13
CA VAL A 334 -7.80 -2.11 26.74
C VAL A 334 -8.56 -1.94 25.43
N LEU A 335 -9.06 -3.02 24.84
CA LEU A 335 -9.80 -3.05 23.60
C LEU A 335 -11.09 -3.86 23.76
N PHE A 336 -12.03 -3.61 22.86
CA PHE A 336 -13.27 -4.35 22.71
C PHE A 336 -13.37 -4.89 21.28
N VAL A 337 -13.66 -6.19 21.13
CA VAL A 337 -13.76 -6.83 19.81
C VAL A 337 -15.20 -6.81 19.30
N GLU A 338 -15.41 -6.21 18.15
CA GLU A 338 -16.65 -6.28 17.39
C GLU A 338 -16.45 -7.33 16.28
N SER A 339 -16.90 -8.56 16.54
CA SER A 339 -16.77 -9.67 15.59
C SER A 339 -17.87 -9.61 14.54
N PHE A 340 -17.49 -9.78 13.29
CA PHE A 340 -18.35 -9.83 12.12
C PHE A 340 -18.07 -11.12 11.37
N ARG A 341 -18.93 -12.12 11.55
CA ARG A 341 -18.75 -13.39 10.83
C ARG A 341 -19.06 -13.23 9.35
N VAL A 342 -18.02 -13.43 8.55
CA VAL A 342 -18.06 -13.42 7.08
C VAL A 342 -17.76 -14.78 6.47
N LEU A 343 -17.35 -15.76 7.30
CA LEU A 343 -17.09 -17.14 6.91
C LEU A 343 -17.83 -18.15 7.81
N PRO A 344 -18.16 -19.36 7.32
CA PRO A 344 -18.14 -19.75 5.90
C PRO A 344 -19.19 -18.95 5.11
N LEU A 345 -19.10 -19.01 3.79
CA LEU A 345 -20.08 -18.37 2.92
C LEU A 345 -21.35 -19.22 2.84
N SER A 346 -22.47 -18.57 2.52
CA SER A 346 -23.80 -19.19 2.41
C SER A 346 -23.88 -20.15 1.22
N ASP A 347 -23.20 -19.80 0.13
CA ASP A 347 -22.94 -20.69 -0.98
C ASP A 347 -21.53 -21.27 -0.84
N PRO A 348 -21.36 -22.58 -0.54
CA PRO A 348 -20.04 -23.20 -0.43
C PRO A 348 -19.29 -23.25 -1.78
N LYS A 349 -19.97 -22.89 -2.88
CA LYS A 349 -19.37 -22.71 -4.21
C LYS A 349 -18.99 -21.25 -4.50
N ASP A 350 -19.19 -20.34 -3.53
CA ASP A 350 -18.67 -18.98 -3.56
C ASP A 350 -17.16 -18.99 -3.29
N PHE A 351 -16.39 -19.44 -4.27
CA PHE A 351 -14.93 -19.44 -4.15
C PHE A 351 -14.32 -18.05 -4.38
N ASP A 352 -15.12 -16.99 -4.26
CA ASP A 352 -14.80 -15.65 -4.72
C ASP A 352 -14.91 -14.60 -3.60
N LEU A 353 -15.31 -15.04 -2.41
CA LEU A 353 -15.62 -14.17 -1.26
C LEU A 353 -16.67 -13.11 -1.59
N TYR A 354 -17.55 -13.32 -2.60
CA TYR A 354 -18.43 -12.23 -3.04
C TYR A 354 -19.37 -11.78 -1.94
N GLU A 355 -20.02 -12.73 -1.25
CA GLU A 355 -20.87 -12.43 -0.10
C GLU A 355 -20.08 -11.75 1.04
N ALA A 356 -18.87 -12.22 1.35
CA ALA A 356 -18.03 -11.63 2.40
C ALA A 356 -17.62 -10.19 2.06
N ILE A 357 -17.17 -9.93 0.84
CA ILE A 357 -16.76 -8.60 0.38
C ILE A 357 -17.97 -7.65 0.41
N GLU A 358 -19.14 -8.08 -0.08
CA GLU A 358 -20.36 -7.26 -0.02
C GLU A 358 -20.78 -6.96 1.42
N PHE A 359 -20.63 -7.93 2.32
CA PHE A 359 -20.90 -7.72 3.72
C PHE A 359 -19.96 -6.68 4.34
N ILE A 360 -18.66 -6.73 4.02
CA ILE A 360 -17.67 -5.73 4.45
C ILE A 360 -18.04 -4.34 3.90
N GLU A 361 -18.39 -4.25 2.61
CA GLU A 361 -18.84 -3.02 1.94
C GLU A 361 -20.10 -2.43 2.58
N GLN A 362 -20.95 -3.26 3.19
CA GLN A 362 -22.12 -2.80 3.95
C GLN A 362 -21.77 -2.40 5.39
N VAL A 363 -20.90 -3.13 6.08
CA VAL A 363 -20.59 -2.89 7.50
C VAL A 363 -19.75 -1.64 7.70
N VAL A 364 -18.64 -1.52 6.97
CA VAL A 364 -17.63 -0.49 7.23
C VAL A 364 -18.19 0.94 7.16
N PRO A 365 -19.01 1.31 6.15
CA PRO A 365 -19.62 2.65 6.09
C PRO A 365 -20.54 2.98 7.27
N ASN A 366 -21.15 1.95 7.88
CA ASN A 366 -22.17 2.11 8.93
C ASN A 366 -21.59 2.02 10.35
N ARG A 367 -20.30 1.69 10.50
CA ARG A 367 -19.61 1.52 11.78
C ARG A 367 -18.58 2.64 11.99
N HIS A 368 -19.09 3.85 12.19
CA HIS A 368 -18.26 5.04 12.45
C HIS A 368 -17.47 4.95 13.76
N ASP A 369 -17.89 4.08 14.68
CA ASP A 369 -17.26 3.83 15.98
C ASP A 369 -16.05 2.87 15.92
N ILE A 370 -15.70 2.36 14.74
CA ILE A 370 -14.55 1.48 14.52
C ILE A 370 -13.65 2.10 13.45
N ASP A 371 -12.38 2.33 13.78
CA ASP A 371 -11.38 2.88 12.86
C ASP A 371 -10.38 1.84 12.33
N VAL A 372 -10.26 0.69 13.01
CA VAL A 372 -9.33 -0.39 12.66
C VAL A 372 -10.09 -1.69 12.46
N TYR A 373 -9.84 -2.33 11.32
CA TYR A 373 -10.40 -3.63 10.96
C TYR A 373 -9.30 -4.65 10.72
N ASN A 374 -9.41 -5.80 11.40
CA ASN A 374 -8.54 -6.95 11.21
C ASN A 374 -9.15 -7.92 10.19
N LEU A 375 -8.32 -8.38 9.25
CA LEU A 375 -8.65 -9.46 8.32
C LEU A 375 -7.56 -10.54 8.37
N SER A 376 -7.92 -11.69 8.91
CA SER A 376 -7.03 -12.85 9.04
C SER A 376 -7.36 -13.95 8.03
N PHE A 377 -7.93 -13.57 6.88
CA PHE A 377 -8.30 -14.46 5.78
C PHE A 377 -8.14 -13.76 4.42
N GLY A 378 -8.04 -14.54 3.35
CA GLY A 378 -7.96 -14.07 1.97
C GLY A 378 -7.87 -15.23 0.99
N PRO A 379 -8.00 -14.98 -0.33
CA PRO A 379 -7.68 -15.97 -1.35
C PRO A 379 -6.21 -16.41 -1.25
N THR A 380 -5.96 -17.67 -1.56
CA THR A 380 -4.62 -18.23 -1.72
C THR A 380 -4.11 -17.99 -3.13
N GLY A 381 -2.80 -17.80 -3.25
CA GLY A 381 -2.14 -17.52 -4.51
C GLY A 381 -1.44 -16.16 -4.46
N PRO A 382 -0.27 -16.04 -5.10
CA PRO A 382 0.46 -14.78 -5.11
C PRO A 382 -0.35 -13.72 -5.85
N ILE A 383 -0.22 -12.47 -5.44
CA ILE A 383 -0.61 -11.38 -6.34
C ILE A 383 0.40 -11.32 -7.50
N PHE A 384 -0.11 -11.07 -8.70
CA PHE A 384 0.70 -10.64 -9.83
C PHE A 384 0.53 -9.14 -10.04
N ASP A 385 1.58 -8.49 -10.55
CA ASP A 385 1.65 -7.02 -10.65
C ASP A 385 0.52 -6.43 -11.52
N ASP A 386 -0.07 -7.21 -12.44
CA ASP A 386 -1.16 -6.79 -13.33
C ASP A 386 -2.54 -7.31 -12.91
N GLU A 387 -2.62 -8.17 -11.89
CA GLU A 387 -3.88 -8.73 -11.39
C GLU A 387 -4.63 -7.75 -10.50
N ILE A 388 -5.94 -7.65 -10.76
CA ILE A 388 -6.85 -6.83 -9.98
C ILE A 388 -7.75 -7.78 -9.21
N SER A 389 -7.55 -7.87 -7.90
CA SER A 389 -8.48 -8.56 -7.02
C SER A 389 -9.64 -7.64 -6.65
N ARG A 390 -10.88 -8.13 -6.76
CA ARG A 390 -12.06 -7.44 -6.22
C ARG A 390 -11.89 -7.12 -4.74
N PHE A 391 -11.27 -8.01 -3.97
CA PHE A 391 -11.12 -7.84 -2.54
C PHE A 391 -10.20 -6.66 -2.20
N THR A 392 -9.02 -6.60 -2.85
CA THR A 392 -8.11 -5.45 -2.70
C THR A 392 -8.78 -4.15 -3.11
N TYR A 393 -9.52 -4.15 -4.24
CA TYR A 393 -10.26 -2.99 -4.72
C TYR A 393 -11.27 -2.47 -3.68
N ALA A 394 -12.06 -3.37 -3.09
CA ALA A 394 -13.05 -3.01 -2.09
C ALA A 394 -12.41 -2.40 -0.84
N LEU A 395 -11.34 -3.03 -0.31
CA LEU A 395 -10.66 -2.52 0.88
C LEU A 395 -9.97 -1.17 0.64
N ASP A 396 -9.29 -0.97 -0.48
CA ASP A 396 -8.67 0.33 -0.81
C ASP A 396 -9.73 1.43 -0.98
N THR A 397 -10.87 1.11 -1.59
CA THR A 397 -12.00 2.04 -1.75
C THR A 397 -12.58 2.43 -0.39
N LEU A 398 -12.78 1.46 0.50
CA LEU A 398 -13.28 1.71 1.86
C LEU A 398 -12.25 2.49 2.71
N ALA A 399 -10.96 2.16 2.59
CA ALA A 399 -9.88 2.82 3.32
C ALA A 399 -9.79 4.30 2.94
N TRP A 400 -9.90 4.60 1.64
CA TRP A 400 -9.92 5.96 1.12
C TRP A 400 -11.18 6.72 1.52
N ASN A 401 -12.38 6.18 1.23
CA ASN A 401 -13.65 6.89 1.40
C ASN A 401 -14.02 7.13 2.88
N TYR A 402 -13.65 6.20 3.77
CA TYR A 402 -14.04 6.24 5.19
C TYR A 402 -12.85 6.42 6.14
N GLN A 403 -11.65 6.63 5.59
CA GLN A 403 -10.40 6.83 6.34
C GLN A 403 -10.15 5.72 7.38
N LYS A 404 -10.42 4.46 7.01
CA LYS A 404 -10.27 3.29 7.89
C LYS A 404 -8.93 2.59 7.65
N LEU A 405 -8.35 2.02 8.69
CA LEU A 405 -7.15 1.20 8.59
C LEU A 405 -7.53 -0.29 8.59
N PHE A 406 -7.26 -0.95 7.47
CA PHE A 406 -7.33 -2.39 7.37
C PHE A 406 -5.95 -3.00 7.62
N VAL A 407 -5.92 -4.01 8.49
CA VAL A 407 -4.72 -4.77 8.83
C VAL A 407 -4.95 -6.22 8.41
N VAL A 408 -4.13 -6.71 7.49
CA VAL A 408 -4.38 -7.94 6.73
C VAL A 408 -3.19 -8.88 6.83
N ALA A 409 -3.43 -10.16 7.08
CA ALA A 409 -2.39 -11.18 7.04
C ALA A 409 -1.84 -11.38 5.61
N VAL A 410 -0.52 -11.46 5.42
CA VAL A 410 0.09 -11.53 4.07
C VAL A 410 -0.01 -12.88 3.36
N GLY A 411 -0.44 -13.94 4.06
CA GLY A 411 -0.48 -15.31 3.54
C GLY A 411 0.61 -16.21 4.11
N ASN A 412 0.40 -17.52 3.97
CA ASN A 412 1.22 -18.57 4.61
C ASN A 412 1.93 -19.51 3.60
N ASP A 413 2.15 -19.04 2.37
CA ASP A 413 2.79 -19.80 1.27
C ASP A 413 4.25 -19.40 1.03
N GLY A 414 4.92 -18.79 2.01
CA GLY A 414 6.32 -18.33 1.93
C GLY A 414 7.37 -19.40 1.61
N GLU A 415 7.00 -20.69 1.71
CA GLU A 415 7.82 -21.86 1.38
C GLU A 415 7.61 -22.36 -0.05
N ALA A 416 6.60 -21.85 -0.76
CA ALA A 416 6.35 -22.19 -2.16
C ALA A 416 7.49 -21.69 -3.07
N PRO A 417 7.69 -22.29 -4.26
CA PRO A 417 8.66 -21.75 -5.22
C PRO A 417 8.23 -20.35 -5.68
N SER A 418 9.20 -19.45 -5.91
CA SER A 418 8.92 -18.15 -6.52
C SER A 418 8.29 -18.32 -7.92
N PRO A 419 7.27 -17.52 -8.29
CA PRO A 419 6.72 -16.37 -7.56
C PRO A 419 5.56 -16.71 -6.60
N TYR A 420 5.23 -17.97 -6.36
CA TYR A 420 4.06 -18.40 -5.57
C TYR A 420 4.19 -18.17 -4.05
N ASN A 421 5.38 -17.80 -3.58
CA ASN A 421 5.63 -17.40 -2.18
C ASN A 421 5.36 -15.92 -1.89
N ARG A 422 4.89 -15.17 -2.88
CA ARG A 422 4.59 -13.76 -2.73
C ARG A 422 3.33 -13.53 -1.90
N VAL A 423 3.21 -12.30 -1.41
CA VAL A 423 2.05 -11.74 -0.70
C VAL A 423 0.75 -12.04 -1.47
N GLN A 424 -0.32 -12.29 -0.72
CA GLN A 424 -1.63 -12.68 -1.24
C GLN A 424 -2.63 -11.53 -1.09
N ALA A 425 -3.66 -11.52 -1.95
CA ALA A 425 -4.74 -10.55 -1.82
C ALA A 425 -5.56 -10.84 -0.54
N PRO A 426 -6.09 -9.81 0.15
CA PRO A 426 -6.01 -8.39 -0.18
C PRO A 426 -4.88 -7.66 0.58
N ALA A 427 -3.85 -8.36 1.08
CA ALA A 427 -2.80 -7.76 1.92
C ALA A 427 -1.90 -6.77 1.15
N ASP A 428 -2.11 -6.67 -0.15
CA ASP A 428 -1.46 -5.80 -1.09
C ASP A 428 -2.20 -4.47 -1.34
N LEU A 429 -3.22 -4.19 -0.52
CA LEU A 429 -3.86 -2.87 -0.45
C LEU A 429 -2.84 -1.75 -0.14
N VAL A 430 -3.03 -0.58 -0.76
CA VAL A 430 -2.09 0.56 -0.66
C VAL A 430 -2.36 1.46 0.53
N ASN A 431 -3.59 1.49 1.04
CA ASN A 431 -3.96 2.34 2.17
C ASN A 431 -4.04 1.60 3.51
N GLY A 432 -3.64 0.33 3.56
CA GLY A 432 -3.64 -0.51 4.75
C GLY A 432 -2.27 -1.01 5.19
N LEU A 433 -2.26 -2.08 5.99
CA LEU A 433 -1.07 -2.79 6.46
C LEU A 433 -1.19 -4.28 6.16
N GLY A 434 -0.23 -4.83 5.40
CA GLY A 434 0.01 -6.25 5.26
C GLY A 434 0.99 -6.71 6.35
N VAL A 435 0.62 -7.70 7.14
CA VAL A 435 1.39 -8.17 8.31
C VAL A 435 1.96 -9.57 8.08
N GLY A 436 3.28 -9.66 8.11
CA GLY A 436 4.03 -10.92 8.11
C GLY A 436 4.23 -11.50 9.50
N ALA A 437 4.73 -12.73 9.55
CA ALA A 437 5.04 -13.43 10.79
C ALA A 437 6.55 -13.55 11.01
N TYR A 438 7.00 -13.30 12.23
CA TYR A 438 8.34 -13.67 12.69
C TYR A 438 8.28 -14.84 13.69
N THR A 439 9.40 -15.56 13.76
CA THR A 439 9.77 -16.58 14.75
C THR A 439 11.19 -16.31 15.26
N PHE A 440 11.74 -17.20 16.08
CA PHE A 440 13.09 -17.10 16.61
C PHE A 440 14.02 -18.11 15.94
N ASN A 441 15.24 -17.66 15.62
CA ASN A 441 16.33 -18.55 15.26
C ASN A 441 16.66 -19.45 16.47
N TYR A 442 16.74 -20.77 16.24
CA TYR A 442 16.93 -21.74 17.33
C TYR A 442 18.29 -21.66 18.01
N ASP A 443 19.32 -21.17 17.32
CA ASP A 443 20.69 -21.10 17.81
C ASP A 443 21.02 -19.72 18.40
N THR A 444 20.56 -18.64 17.75
CA THR A 444 20.91 -17.27 18.14
C THR A 444 19.85 -16.57 18.98
N ALA A 445 18.63 -17.12 19.04
CA ALA A 445 17.44 -16.46 19.58
C ALA A 445 17.10 -15.11 18.92
N GLU A 446 17.71 -14.80 17.78
CA GLU A 446 17.39 -13.62 16.99
C GLU A 446 16.02 -13.79 16.33
N ARG A 447 15.30 -12.69 16.18
CA ARG A 447 14.01 -12.70 15.48
C ARG A 447 14.25 -12.78 13.98
N ILE A 448 13.60 -13.75 13.33
CA ILE A 448 13.70 -14.03 11.90
C ILE A 448 12.31 -14.18 11.30
N ARG A 449 12.15 -13.97 9.99
CA ARG A 449 10.89 -14.27 9.30
C ARG A 449 10.53 -15.74 9.50
N ALA A 450 9.27 -16.04 9.83
CA ALA A 450 8.77 -17.40 9.81
C ALA A 450 8.73 -17.91 8.36
N SER A 451 9.24 -19.12 8.10
CA SER A 451 9.45 -19.63 6.73
C SER A 451 8.20 -19.56 5.86
N TYR A 452 7.05 -19.89 6.43
CA TYR A 452 5.74 -19.88 5.79
C TYR A 452 5.20 -18.46 5.50
N SER A 453 5.69 -17.40 6.14
CA SER A 453 5.16 -16.05 5.91
C SER A 453 5.47 -15.61 4.48
N CYS A 454 4.46 -15.28 3.69
CA CYS A 454 4.66 -14.75 2.33
C CYS A 454 5.56 -13.50 2.32
N ILE A 455 6.26 -13.30 1.21
CA ILE A 455 7.22 -12.21 0.99
C ILE A 455 6.72 -11.21 -0.06
N GLY A 456 7.33 -10.05 -0.15
CA GLY A 456 7.11 -9.09 -1.23
C GLY A 456 7.74 -9.51 -2.57
N ASP A 457 7.74 -8.64 -3.57
CA ASP A 457 7.21 -7.27 -3.52
C ASP A 457 5.68 -7.23 -3.64
N GLY A 458 5.07 -6.16 -3.13
CA GLY A 458 3.67 -5.80 -3.37
C GLY A 458 3.41 -5.20 -4.77
N ARG A 459 2.26 -4.55 -4.93
CA ARG A 459 1.90 -3.81 -6.15
C ARG A 459 2.52 -2.40 -6.18
N GLU A 460 2.49 -1.75 -7.34
CA GLU A 460 2.91 -0.33 -7.44
C GLU A 460 2.08 0.52 -6.48
N GLY A 461 2.73 1.37 -5.68
CA GLY A 461 2.06 2.14 -4.63
C GLY A 461 2.13 1.55 -3.23
N CYS A 462 2.57 0.30 -3.10
CA CYS A 462 2.95 -0.33 -1.83
C CYS A 462 3.89 -1.52 -2.11
N LYS A 463 5.03 -1.24 -2.76
CA LYS A 463 5.99 -2.27 -3.16
C LYS A 463 6.59 -2.99 -1.96
N VAL A 464 6.75 -2.31 -0.83
CA VAL A 464 7.20 -2.94 0.42
C VAL A 464 6.07 -3.77 1.02
N LYS A 465 6.17 -5.10 0.91
CA LYS A 465 5.33 -6.07 1.60
C LYS A 465 6.19 -7.22 2.16
N PRO A 466 5.82 -7.84 3.30
CA PRO A 466 4.88 -7.30 4.30
C PRO A 466 5.26 -5.87 4.69
N ASP A 467 4.32 -5.04 5.14
CA ASP A 467 4.68 -3.70 5.64
C ASP A 467 5.53 -3.86 6.90
N VAL A 468 5.09 -4.74 7.80
CA VAL A 468 5.72 -5.06 9.08
C VAL A 468 5.51 -6.53 9.44
N CYS A 469 6.30 -7.05 10.37
CA CYS A 469 6.10 -8.38 10.95
C CYS A 469 5.80 -8.30 12.45
N ALA A 470 4.90 -9.17 12.91
CA ALA A 470 4.64 -9.42 14.33
C ALA A 470 4.87 -10.90 14.67
N PHE A 471 4.78 -11.26 15.95
CA PHE A 471 5.00 -12.65 16.35
C PHE A 471 3.90 -13.52 15.74
N GLY A 472 4.29 -14.57 15.03
CA GLY A 472 3.35 -15.58 14.50
C GLY A 472 3.76 -17.00 14.83
N GLY A 473 4.97 -17.16 15.38
CA GLY A 473 5.52 -18.44 15.80
C GLY A 473 5.83 -19.40 14.65
N ASP A 474 6.27 -20.60 15.01
CA ASP A 474 6.44 -21.75 14.15
C ASP A 474 6.22 -23.06 14.94
N SER A 475 6.51 -24.22 14.34
CA SER A 475 6.34 -25.53 14.99
C SER A 475 7.14 -25.74 16.29
N ARG A 476 8.25 -25.02 16.50
CA ARG A 476 9.11 -25.15 17.68
C ARG A 476 8.91 -24.01 18.68
N TYR A 477 8.60 -22.81 18.20
CA TYR A 477 8.18 -21.65 18.99
C TYR A 477 6.76 -21.23 18.60
N PRO A 478 5.74 -22.02 18.96
CA PRO A 478 4.36 -21.70 18.59
C PRO A 478 3.89 -20.44 19.31
N ILE A 479 2.99 -19.70 18.66
CA ILE A 479 2.20 -18.70 19.35
C ILE A 479 1.14 -19.40 20.20
N HIS A 480 0.98 -18.93 21.43
CA HIS A 480 -0.01 -19.43 22.37
C HIS A 480 -1.29 -18.58 22.24
N LEU A 481 -2.42 -19.25 22.04
CA LEU A 481 -3.70 -18.64 21.70
C LEU A 481 -4.81 -19.09 22.64
N ILE A 482 -5.90 -18.34 22.69
CA ILE A 482 -7.12 -18.80 23.34
C ILE A 482 -7.63 -20.04 22.60
N ASN A 483 -7.86 -21.12 23.34
CA ASN A 483 -8.56 -22.28 22.82
C ASN A 483 -10.06 -22.00 22.78
N SER A 484 -10.75 -22.44 21.73
CA SER A 484 -12.21 -22.27 21.62
C SER A 484 -13.00 -23.18 22.54
N SER A 485 -12.39 -24.28 23.02
CA SER A 485 -12.97 -25.06 24.11
C SER A 485 -12.85 -24.27 25.40
N ASP A 486 -13.91 -24.27 26.21
CA ASP A 486 -13.98 -23.63 27.53
C ASP A 486 -13.09 -24.34 28.59
N SER A 487 -11.98 -24.94 28.16
CA SER A 487 -11.09 -25.77 28.98
C SER A 487 -10.03 -24.96 29.74
N LYS A 488 -9.99 -23.63 29.57
CA LYS A 488 -8.93 -22.73 30.09
C LYS A 488 -7.51 -23.04 29.58
N GLU A 489 -7.39 -24.00 28.67
CA GLU A 489 -6.14 -24.40 28.05
C GLU A 489 -5.77 -23.45 26.91
N LYS A 490 -4.49 -23.43 26.56
CA LYS A 490 -4.00 -22.64 25.42
C LYS A 490 -3.95 -23.52 24.17
N LEU A 491 -4.30 -22.93 23.04
CA LEU A 491 -4.09 -23.49 21.71
C LEU A 491 -2.71 -23.06 21.21
N LEU A 492 -1.84 -24.01 20.89
CA LEU A 492 -0.55 -23.75 20.26
C LEU A 492 -0.71 -23.81 18.74
N SER A 493 -0.23 -22.81 18.02
CA SER A 493 -0.34 -22.73 16.56
C SER A 493 0.76 -21.84 15.95
N ALA A 494 0.72 -21.69 14.63
CA ALA A 494 1.51 -20.71 13.91
C ALA A 494 0.73 -20.16 12.70
N GLY A 495 0.92 -18.88 12.37
CA GLY A 495 0.29 -18.28 11.19
C GLY A 495 0.31 -16.75 11.19
N THR A 496 0.34 -16.17 9.98
CA THR A 496 0.19 -14.72 9.78
C THR A 496 -1.19 -14.21 10.21
N SER A 497 -2.21 -15.10 10.24
CA SER A 497 -3.54 -14.84 10.79
C SER A 497 -3.54 -14.47 12.28
N TYR A 498 -2.46 -14.80 13.00
CA TYR A 498 -2.25 -14.41 14.40
C TYR A 498 -1.28 -13.23 14.55
N SER A 499 -0.42 -12.96 13.55
CA SER A 499 0.43 -11.77 13.55
C SER A 499 -0.35 -10.50 13.23
N ALA A 500 -1.27 -10.54 12.26
CA ALA A 500 -2.14 -9.41 11.90
C ALA A 500 -2.92 -8.81 13.09
N PRO A 501 -3.61 -9.61 13.93
CA PRO A 501 -4.37 -9.07 15.06
C PRO A 501 -3.51 -8.40 16.14
N ILE A 502 -2.22 -8.78 16.29
CA ILE A 502 -1.28 -8.05 17.18
C ILE A 502 -1.11 -6.61 16.70
N ILE A 503 -0.96 -6.40 15.39
CA ILE A 503 -0.81 -5.07 14.80
C ILE A 503 -2.14 -4.30 14.83
N SER A 504 -3.28 -4.97 14.57
CA SER A 504 -4.62 -4.39 14.72
C SER A 504 -4.85 -3.85 16.13
N SER A 505 -4.47 -4.63 17.14
CA SER A 505 -4.54 -4.27 18.55
C SER A 505 -3.72 -3.00 18.84
N LYS A 506 -2.45 -2.98 18.44
CA LYS A 506 -1.57 -1.80 18.63
C LYS A 506 -2.11 -0.56 17.92
N ALA A 507 -2.60 -0.70 16.68
CA ALA A 507 -3.16 0.41 15.91
C ALA A 507 -4.38 1.03 16.62
N ALA A 508 -5.31 0.19 17.07
CA ALA A 508 -6.51 0.65 17.74
C ALA A 508 -6.23 1.27 19.10
N GLU A 509 -5.30 0.70 19.89
CA GLU A 509 -4.90 1.30 21.16
C GLU A 509 -4.21 2.67 20.95
N ILE A 510 -3.36 2.82 19.93
CA ILE A 510 -2.75 4.11 19.57
C ILE A 510 -3.81 5.18 19.32
N LEU A 511 -4.84 4.88 18.52
CA LEU A 511 -5.95 5.80 18.23
C LEU A 511 -6.80 6.06 19.47
N GLY A 512 -7.11 5.00 20.20
CA GLY A 512 -7.94 5.06 21.38
C GLY A 512 -7.30 5.79 22.56
N ARG A 513 -5.97 5.85 22.64
CA ARG A 513 -5.27 6.58 23.71
C ARG A 513 -4.97 8.03 23.35
N CYS A 514 -4.95 8.37 22.06
CA CYS A 514 -4.63 9.71 21.56
C CYS A 514 -5.74 10.22 20.62
N SER A 515 -6.68 11.00 21.14
CA SER A 515 -7.87 11.47 20.40
C SER A 515 -7.57 12.32 19.14
N ARG A 516 -6.35 12.88 19.05
CA ARG A 516 -5.88 13.66 17.89
C ARG A 516 -5.36 12.78 16.74
N PHE A 517 -5.16 11.48 16.97
CA PHE A 517 -4.58 10.61 15.96
C PHE A 517 -5.62 10.07 15.00
N THR A 518 -5.22 10.01 13.74
CA THR A 518 -6.00 9.37 12.67
C THR A 518 -5.38 8.02 12.34
N PRO A 519 -6.12 7.14 11.64
CA PRO A 519 -5.58 5.85 11.21
C PRO A 519 -4.29 5.97 10.37
N LEU A 520 -4.14 7.08 9.64
CA LEU A 520 -2.90 7.41 8.92
C LEU A 520 -1.70 7.66 9.85
N VAL A 521 -1.92 8.34 10.98
CA VAL A 521 -0.87 8.54 12.01
C VAL A 521 -0.48 7.22 12.66
N ALA A 522 -1.46 6.38 13.00
CA ALA A 522 -1.18 5.05 13.56
C ALA A 522 -0.36 4.19 12.59
N ARG A 523 -0.71 4.18 11.30
CA ARG A 523 0.06 3.52 10.24
C ARG A 523 1.50 4.05 10.17
N ALA A 524 1.67 5.37 10.19
CA ALA A 524 3.00 6.00 10.15
C ALA A 524 3.85 5.64 11.38
N LEU A 525 3.28 5.68 12.59
CA LEU A 525 3.96 5.35 13.84
C LEU A 525 4.40 3.88 13.88
N LEU A 526 3.50 2.95 13.53
CA LEU A 526 3.84 1.52 13.51
C LEU A 526 5.02 1.23 12.58
N ILE A 527 4.99 1.76 11.35
CA ILE A 527 6.09 1.61 10.38
C ILE A 527 7.36 2.35 10.85
N HIS A 528 7.21 3.51 11.49
CA HIS A 528 8.33 4.25 12.05
C HIS A 528 9.05 3.48 13.16
N THR A 529 8.32 2.76 13.99
CA THR A 529 8.88 1.96 15.09
C THR A 529 9.46 0.62 14.61
N ALA A 530 8.94 0.05 13.52
CA ALA A 530 9.41 -1.22 12.98
C ALA A 530 10.93 -1.26 12.76
N GLN A 531 11.56 -2.36 13.16
CA GLN A 531 13.01 -2.54 13.12
C GLN A 531 13.41 -3.59 12.09
N ASN A 532 14.11 -3.15 11.04
CA ASN A 532 14.74 -4.03 10.05
C ASN A 532 16.26 -3.76 10.03
N PRO A 533 17.12 -4.77 10.27
CA PRO A 533 18.58 -4.64 10.13
C PRO A 533 19.04 -4.12 8.75
N ASN A 534 18.30 -4.46 7.70
CA ASN A 534 18.54 -4.05 6.31
C ASN A 534 17.84 -2.72 5.95
N ARG A 535 17.25 -2.01 6.94
CA ARG A 535 16.38 -0.83 6.79
C ARG A 535 15.02 -1.14 6.14
N VAL A 536 15.03 -1.73 4.95
CA VAL A 536 13.84 -2.18 4.23
C VAL A 536 14.22 -3.30 3.27
N ASP A 537 13.43 -4.37 3.24
CA ASP A 537 13.57 -5.48 2.29
C ASP A 537 12.19 -6.10 1.98
N ASN A 538 12.18 -7.11 1.10
CA ASN A 538 10.96 -7.82 0.71
C ASN A 538 10.61 -9.00 1.63
N SER A 539 11.41 -9.28 2.67
CA SER A 539 11.20 -10.42 3.57
C SER A 539 10.39 -10.00 4.79
N ILE A 540 10.85 -8.95 5.49
CA ILE A 540 10.20 -8.43 6.70
C ILE A 540 9.77 -6.96 6.56
N GLY A 541 9.85 -6.39 5.35
CA GLY A 541 9.37 -5.05 5.08
C GLY A 541 10.17 -3.96 5.78
N TYR A 542 9.46 -3.04 6.43
CA TYR A 542 10.07 -2.04 7.32
C TYR A 542 10.54 -2.64 8.66
N GLY A 543 10.16 -3.88 8.96
CA GLY A 543 10.74 -4.67 10.03
C GLY A 543 9.75 -5.24 11.04
N ILE A 544 10.31 -5.70 12.15
CA ILE A 544 9.56 -6.32 13.25
C ILE A 544 9.08 -5.25 14.23
N ILE A 545 7.85 -5.39 14.72
CA ILE A 545 7.29 -4.61 15.83
C ILE A 545 7.13 -5.51 17.05
N ASP A 546 8.00 -5.34 18.05
CA ASP A 546 7.94 -6.01 19.36
C ASP A 546 7.63 -5.03 20.51
N GLN A 547 7.63 -3.73 20.22
CA GLN A 547 7.40 -2.67 21.21
C GLN A 547 5.94 -2.62 21.65
N SER A 548 5.72 -2.34 22.93
CA SER A 548 4.40 -1.99 23.48
C SER A 548 3.90 -0.65 22.94
N VAL A 549 2.59 -0.38 23.04
CA VAL A 549 2.03 0.92 22.64
C VAL A 549 2.59 2.05 23.50
N ASP A 550 2.86 1.79 24.78
CA ASP A 550 3.55 2.75 25.65
C ASP A 550 4.95 3.11 25.15
N GLU A 551 5.70 2.15 24.60
CA GLU A 551 7.02 2.41 24.00
C GLU A 551 6.91 3.13 22.65
N ILE A 552 5.87 2.85 21.86
CA ILE A 552 5.61 3.55 20.57
C ILE A 552 5.25 5.02 20.81
N LEU A 553 4.43 5.31 21.83
CA LEU A 553 3.94 6.66 22.13
C LEU A 553 4.92 7.49 22.98
N LYS A 554 6.08 6.94 23.31
CA LYS A 554 7.10 7.61 24.13
C LYS A 554 8.43 7.70 23.40
N CYS A 555 9.22 8.66 23.84
CA CYS A 555 10.58 8.89 23.41
C CYS A 555 11.45 9.12 24.66
N ASP A 556 12.72 9.49 24.48
CA ASP A 556 13.63 9.79 25.60
C ASP A 556 14.33 11.13 25.40
N LYS A 557 15.09 11.57 26.43
CA LYS A 557 15.76 12.86 26.43
C LYS A 557 16.73 13.10 25.27
N ASN A 558 17.19 12.05 24.57
CA ASN A 558 18.18 12.08 23.51
C ASN A 558 17.67 11.49 22.19
N HIS A 559 16.44 10.99 22.17
CA HIS A 559 15.76 10.39 21.04
C HIS A 559 14.34 10.92 21.03
N VAL A 560 14.06 11.89 20.16
CA VAL A 560 12.82 12.67 20.18
C VAL A 560 12.06 12.44 18.88
N ASN A 561 10.79 12.01 19.01
CA ASN A 561 9.89 11.80 17.88
C ASN A 561 8.90 12.96 17.80
N ILE A 562 8.73 13.53 16.61
CA ILE A 562 7.85 14.66 16.33
C ILE A 562 6.89 14.27 15.20
N ILE A 563 5.61 14.55 15.41
CA ILE A 563 4.54 14.27 14.45
C ILE A 563 4.14 15.53 13.70
N TYR A 564 4.03 15.40 12.38
CA TYR A 564 3.44 16.37 11.48
C TYR A 564 2.24 15.73 10.79
N THR A 565 1.07 16.37 10.81
CA THR A 565 -0.10 15.94 10.04
C THR A 565 -0.66 17.09 9.24
N ASN A 566 -0.77 16.94 7.93
CA ASN A 566 -1.38 17.98 7.09
C ASN A 566 -1.86 17.37 5.77
N SER A 567 -2.34 18.23 4.88
CA SER A 567 -2.88 17.88 3.58
C SER A 567 -2.34 18.83 2.52
N MET A 568 -1.99 18.35 1.33
CA MET A 568 -1.46 19.19 0.26
C MET A 568 -2.03 18.84 -1.12
N ASN A 569 -2.02 19.81 -2.03
CA ASN A 569 -2.40 19.56 -3.42
C ASN A 569 -1.35 18.67 -4.12
N PRO A 570 -1.72 17.88 -5.14
CA PRO A 570 -0.79 17.03 -5.92
C PRO A 570 0.24 17.76 -6.80
N THR A 571 0.38 19.07 -6.62
CA THR A 571 1.42 19.94 -7.19
C THR A 571 2.04 20.87 -6.15
N GLY A 572 1.61 20.75 -4.90
CA GLY A 572 2.04 21.59 -3.79
C GLY A 572 3.46 21.23 -3.35
N MET A 573 4.12 22.18 -2.70
CA MET A 573 5.37 21.94 -1.97
C MET A 573 5.27 22.53 -0.57
N ALA A 574 5.78 21.80 0.40
CA ALA A 574 5.79 22.18 1.80
C ALA A 574 7.20 22.00 2.38
N LYS A 575 7.67 23.00 3.11
CA LYS A 575 8.86 22.92 3.97
C LYS A 575 8.43 22.42 5.33
N LEU A 576 9.03 21.35 5.81
CA LEU A 576 8.85 20.80 7.15
C LEU A 576 10.16 20.99 7.90
N PRO A 577 10.27 21.99 8.78
CA PRO A 577 11.42 22.14 9.66
C PRO A 577 11.68 20.86 10.46
N ILE A 578 12.94 20.49 10.65
CA ILE A 578 13.34 19.47 11.61
C ILE A 578 13.92 20.24 12.81
N PRO A 579 13.24 20.27 13.96
CA PRO A 579 13.56 21.15 15.08
C PRO A 579 14.81 20.65 15.81
N LEU A 580 15.98 20.97 15.25
CA LEU A 580 17.27 20.72 15.87
C LEU A 580 17.74 22.02 16.55
N PRO A 581 17.91 22.06 17.88
CA PRO A 581 18.29 23.28 18.61
C PRO A 581 19.66 23.82 18.17
N LEU A 582 19.74 25.11 17.86
CA LEU A 582 20.94 25.76 17.29
C LEU A 582 22.05 26.04 18.32
N ASN A 583 21.67 26.24 19.59
CA ASN A 583 22.60 26.60 20.69
C ASN A 583 23.14 25.40 21.47
N SER A 584 22.91 24.21 20.96
CA SER A 584 23.20 22.96 21.64
C SER A 584 24.70 22.64 21.54
N SER A 585 25.30 22.13 22.62
CA SER A 585 26.72 21.72 22.66
C SER A 585 26.99 20.44 21.83
N ILE A 586 26.16 20.17 20.81
CA ILE A 586 26.18 18.95 20.01
C ILE A 586 27.43 18.96 19.14
N THR A 587 28.40 18.15 19.53
CA THR A 587 29.63 17.92 18.77
C THR A 587 29.65 16.57 18.06
N SER A 588 28.74 15.65 18.43
CA SER A 588 28.61 14.33 17.84
C SER A 588 27.76 14.33 16.57
N ASN A 589 27.73 13.20 15.87
CA ASN A 589 26.79 13.03 14.76
C ASN A 589 25.34 12.99 15.27
N VAL A 590 24.45 13.56 14.47
CA VAL A 590 22.99 13.52 14.66
C VAL A 590 22.42 12.47 13.71
N ASN A 591 21.57 11.61 14.25
CA ASN A 591 20.82 10.64 13.46
C ASN A 591 19.40 11.16 13.24
N PHE A 592 18.98 11.18 11.98
CA PHE A 592 17.62 11.46 11.58
C PHE A 592 17.00 10.21 11.01
N SER A 593 15.75 9.95 11.35
CA SER A 593 14.87 9.09 10.57
C SER A 593 13.53 9.74 10.38
N TRP A 594 12.88 9.50 9.25
CA TRP A 594 11.51 9.95 9.05
C TRP A 594 10.70 8.90 8.31
N THR A 595 9.43 8.78 8.67
CA THR A 595 8.44 8.00 7.94
C THR A 595 7.37 8.95 7.42
N ILE A 596 7.07 8.89 6.14
CA ILE A 596 5.96 9.62 5.52
C ILE A 596 4.93 8.58 5.13
N ALA A 597 3.73 8.64 5.70
CA ALA A 597 2.57 7.90 5.25
C ALA A 597 1.59 8.86 4.60
N THR A 598 1.01 8.46 3.48
CA THR A 598 0.03 9.23 2.71
C THR A 598 -1.20 8.37 2.49
N LEU A 599 -2.35 9.04 2.40
CA LEU A 599 -3.57 8.44 1.89
C LEU A 599 -3.66 8.78 0.40
N SER A 600 -3.84 7.77 -0.46
CA SER A 600 -3.89 7.96 -1.92
C SER A 600 -5.05 7.18 -2.52
N LYS A 601 -5.82 7.81 -3.41
CA LYS A 601 -6.90 7.12 -4.10
C LYS A 601 -6.31 6.01 -4.98
N ALA A 602 -6.82 4.80 -4.83
CA ALA A 602 -6.45 3.68 -5.68
C ALA A 602 -7.16 3.77 -7.05
N ASN A 603 -6.47 3.36 -8.10
CA ASN A 603 -6.96 3.35 -9.47
C ASN A 603 -6.63 1.99 -10.10
N ALA A 604 -7.52 1.02 -9.86
CA ALA A 604 -7.36 -0.34 -10.36
C ALA A 604 -7.38 -0.44 -11.89
N LEU A 605 -7.95 0.54 -12.61
CA LEU A 605 -7.89 0.56 -14.07
C LEU A 605 -6.47 0.83 -14.58
N HIS A 606 -5.64 1.50 -13.78
CA HIS A 606 -4.26 1.85 -14.08
C HIS A 606 -3.28 1.15 -13.13
N VAL A 607 -3.10 -0.18 -13.25
CA VAL A 607 -2.35 -0.97 -12.24
C VAL A 607 -0.86 -0.57 -12.11
N GLU A 608 -0.20 -0.21 -13.20
CA GLU A 608 1.18 0.35 -13.15
C GLU A 608 1.24 1.75 -12.50
N ASP A 609 0.08 2.41 -12.42
CA ASP A 609 -0.13 3.70 -11.79
C ASP A 609 -1.17 3.65 -10.66
N TYR A 610 -1.20 2.55 -9.89
CA TYR A 610 -2.31 2.20 -9.01
C TYR A 610 -2.64 3.26 -7.95
N THR A 611 -1.66 3.98 -7.40
CA THR A 611 -1.90 5.14 -6.53
C THR A 611 -2.00 6.43 -7.35
N GLU A 612 -3.05 7.23 -7.19
CA GLU A 612 -3.20 8.46 -7.99
C GLU A 612 -2.29 9.61 -7.57
N SER A 613 -1.77 9.56 -6.35
CA SER A 613 -0.90 10.59 -5.80
C SER A 613 0.16 10.02 -4.85
N THR A 614 1.25 10.77 -4.66
CA THR A 614 2.35 10.47 -3.74
C THR A 614 3.01 11.75 -3.24
N ILE A 615 3.86 11.63 -2.22
CA ILE A 615 4.76 12.69 -1.74
C ILE A 615 6.21 12.26 -1.95
N GLU A 616 6.96 13.05 -2.72
CA GLU A 616 8.41 12.94 -2.82
C GLU A 616 9.06 13.83 -1.75
N ASP A 617 10.01 13.29 -1.00
CA ASP A 617 10.74 14.01 0.04
C ASP A 617 12.16 14.36 -0.38
N THR A 618 12.68 15.46 0.16
CA THR A 618 14.09 15.83 -0.01
C THR A 618 14.61 16.45 1.28
N PHE A 619 15.71 15.92 1.81
CA PHE A 619 16.34 16.42 3.03
C PHE A 619 17.37 17.51 2.74
N TYR A 620 17.22 18.64 3.43
CA TYR A 620 18.11 19.80 3.38
C TYR A 620 18.78 19.95 4.75
N PRO A 621 20.11 19.72 4.85
CA PRO A 621 20.80 19.79 6.12
C PRO A 621 21.02 21.21 6.61
N HIS A 622 20.99 22.19 5.72
CA HIS A 622 21.37 23.57 6.02
C HIS A 622 20.57 24.57 5.18
N ASP A 623 19.91 25.52 5.83
CA ASP A 623 19.02 26.50 5.19
C ASP A 623 19.71 27.66 4.46
N LYS A 624 20.99 27.92 4.76
CA LYS A 624 21.78 29.05 4.24
C LYS A 624 22.88 28.64 3.24
N LYS A 625 23.05 27.36 2.91
CA LYS A 625 24.04 26.91 1.91
C LYS A 625 23.39 26.65 0.56
N TYR A 626 23.76 27.40 -0.48
CA TYR A 626 23.14 27.32 -1.81
C TYR A 626 24.14 26.92 -2.88
N ASN A 627 23.66 26.23 -3.91
CA ASN A 627 24.46 25.87 -5.08
C ASN A 627 24.43 27.00 -6.11
N PHE A 628 25.57 27.27 -6.74
CA PHE A 628 25.74 28.23 -7.81
C PHE A 628 26.20 27.48 -9.06
N THR A 629 25.46 27.66 -10.15
CA THR A 629 25.68 26.91 -11.39
C THR A 629 25.84 27.83 -12.59
N LYS A 630 26.75 27.49 -13.49
CA LYS A 630 26.92 28.10 -14.81
C LYS A 630 27.10 26.98 -15.82
N LYS A 631 26.58 27.15 -17.05
CA LYS A 631 26.65 26.14 -18.09
C LYS A 631 28.11 25.71 -18.32
N ASP A 632 28.35 24.40 -18.40
CA ASP A 632 29.68 23.79 -18.61
C ASP A 632 30.72 24.11 -17.52
N CYS A 633 30.29 24.61 -16.35
CA CYS A 633 31.13 24.84 -15.17
C CYS A 633 30.77 23.90 -14.02
N LYS A 634 31.70 23.74 -13.07
CA LYS A 634 31.43 23.01 -11.83
C LYS A 634 30.40 23.75 -10.97
N ILE A 635 29.65 22.98 -10.20
CA ILE A 635 28.70 23.50 -9.21
C ILE A 635 29.49 23.89 -7.97
N GLU A 636 29.39 25.15 -7.56
CA GLU A 636 29.99 25.65 -6.31
C GLU A 636 28.91 25.82 -5.23
N THR A 637 29.29 25.71 -3.95
CA THR A 637 28.36 25.87 -2.82
C THR A 637 28.87 26.95 -1.88
N PHE A 638 28.05 27.94 -1.57
CA PHE A 638 28.41 29.05 -0.68
C PHE A 638 27.40 29.25 0.44
N HIS A 639 27.85 29.75 1.59
CA HIS A 639 26.99 30.19 2.68
C HIS A 639 26.56 31.65 2.45
N ILE A 640 25.25 31.89 2.34
CA ILE A 640 24.71 33.19 1.87
C ILE A 640 25.02 34.39 2.78
N VAL A 641 25.37 34.14 4.05
CA VAL A 641 25.72 35.20 5.01
C VAL A 641 27.24 35.39 5.12
N GLU A 642 28.00 34.29 5.10
CA GLU A 642 29.46 34.31 5.35
C GLU A 642 30.27 34.57 4.06
N ASP A 643 29.78 34.11 2.91
CA ASP A 643 30.49 34.20 1.62
C ASP A 643 29.92 35.32 0.71
N LYS A 644 29.34 36.39 1.27
CA LYS A 644 28.65 37.44 0.50
C LYS A 644 29.48 38.01 -0.65
N ASP A 645 30.76 38.28 -0.41
CA ASP A 645 31.66 38.87 -1.40
C ASP A 645 31.91 37.91 -2.58
N LYS A 646 32.17 36.63 -2.30
CA LYS A 646 32.32 35.59 -3.33
C LYS A 646 31.04 35.37 -4.12
N ILE A 647 29.89 35.43 -3.47
CA ILE A 647 28.60 35.28 -4.14
C ILE A 647 28.39 36.40 -5.16
N GLN A 648 28.71 37.65 -4.80
CA GLN A 648 28.62 38.78 -5.74
C GLN A 648 29.54 38.59 -6.95
N GLU A 649 30.76 38.10 -6.73
CA GLU A 649 31.70 37.76 -7.81
C GLU A 649 31.15 36.65 -8.73
N PHE A 650 30.55 35.59 -8.17
CA PHE A 650 29.99 34.50 -8.96
C PHE A 650 28.77 34.94 -9.78
N LEU A 651 27.87 35.72 -9.17
CA LEU A 651 26.70 36.25 -9.85
C LEU A 651 27.08 37.21 -10.99
N SER A 652 28.08 38.08 -10.78
CA SER A 652 28.59 38.97 -11.84
C SER A 652 29.25 38.19 -12.97
N ASN A 653 29.89 37.05 -12.66
CA ASN A 653 30.43 36.10 -13.63
C ASN A 653 29.37 35.21 -14.31
N GLY A 654 28.08 35.47 -14.08
CA GLY A 654 26.97 34.80 -14.76
C GLY A 654 26.56 33.44 -14.17
N TYR A 655 26.99 33.11 -12.94
CA TYR A 655 26.43 31.98 -12.21
C TYR A 655 25.00 32.29 -11.74
N GLN A 656 24.18 31.24 -11.64
CA GLN A 656 22.83 31.31 -11.09
C GLN A 656 22.77 30.55 -9.77
N GLN A 657 22.25 31.21 -8.74
CA GLN A 657 21.94 30.59 -7.46
C GLN A 657 20.73 29.64 -7.60
N SER A 658 20.80 28.48 -6.95
CA SER A 658 19.66 27.57 -6.81
C SER A 658 18.51 28.20 -6.02
N LEU A 659 17.26 27.81 -6.32
CA LEU A 659 16.08 28.32 -5.59
C LEU A 659 15.99 27.79 -4.16
N LEU A 660 16.43 26.56 -3.93
CA LEU A 660 16.49 25.93 -2.62
C LEU A 660 17.95 25.73 -2.22
N PRO A 661 18.24 25.58 -0.91
CA PRO A 661 19.57 25.24 -0.44
C PRO A 661 20.10 23.94 -1.06
N LYS A 662 21.36 23.62 -0.80
CA LYS A 662 21.96 22.35 -1.17
C LYS A 662 21.29 21.21 -0.38
N SER A 663 20.63 20.30 -1.09
CA SER A 663 20.11 19.06 -0.51
C SER A 663 21.25 18.10 -0.12
N ALA A 664 20.97 17.14 0.76
CA ALA A 664 21.91 16.07 1.11
C ALA A 664 22.07 15.01 0.01
N ASP A 665 21.16 14.98 -0.98
CA ASP A 665 21.21 14.00 -2.06
C ASP A 665 22.19 14.41 -3.18
N THR A 666 22.73 13.41 -3.88
CA THR A 666 23.74 13.62 -4.92
C THR A 666 23.15 14.39 -6.12
N THR A 667 24.00 15.13 -6.82
CA THR A 667 23.59 15.95 -7.99
C THR A 667 23.24 15.13 -9.23
N LYS A 668 23.27 13.79 -9.18
CA LYS A 668 22.96 12.93 -10.33
C LYS A 668 21.45 12.88 -10.54
N TYR A 669 21.00 13.27 -11.73
CA TYR A 669 19.61 13.11 -12.14
C TYR A 669 19.25 11.62 -12.17
N LYS A 670 18.24 11.23 -11.37
CA LYS A 670 17.69 9.87 -11.35
C LYS A 670 16.59 9.75 -12.41
N THR A 671 16.63 8.67 -13.17
CA THR A 671 15.56 8.24 -14.08
C THR A 671 14.28 7.89 -13.30
N GLU A 672 13.13 7.87 -13.97
CA GLU A 672 11.87 7.48 -13.31
C GLU A 672 11.93 6.06 -12.75
N SER A 673 12.61 5.13 -13.43
CA SER A 673 12.79 3.76 -12.95
C SER A 673 13.64 3.72 -11.67
N GLU A 674 14.75 4.45 -11.61
CA GLU A 674 15.55 4.57 -10.37
C GLU A 674 14.74 5.17 -9.22
N LYS A 675 13.88 6.16 -9.49
CA LYS A 675 12.99 6.73 -8.47
C LYS A 675 11.90 5.76 -8.00
N ARG A 676 11.33 4.95 -8.91
CA ARG A 676 10.38 3.89 -8.57
C ARG A 676 11.02 2.83 -7.67
N ASN A 677 12.26 2.44 -7.96
CA ASN A 677 13.03 1.53 -7.11
C ASN A 677 13.33 2.12 -5.72
N GLU A 678 13.31 3.46 -5.61
CA GLU A 678 13.37 4.17 -4.33
C GLU A 678 11.99 4.42 -3.73
N LEU A 679 10.94 3.71 -4.17
CA LEU A 679 9.59 3.76 -3.62
C LEU A 679 8.88 5.11 -3.81
N LYS A 680 9.21 5.88 -4.86
CA LYS A 680 8.60 7.20 -5.11
C LYS A 680 7.07 7.20 -5.07
N TRP A 681 6.44 6.17 -5.62
CA TRP A 681 4.97 6.11 -5.74
C TRP A 681 4.30 5.38 -4.57
N ASP A 682 5.08 4.85 -3.62
CA ASP A 682 4.54 4.14 -2.47
C ASP A 682 3.83 5.12 -1.51
N THR A 683 2.71 4.68 -0.97
CA THR A 683 1.94 5.47 -0.01
C THR A 683 2.66 5.64 1.32
N VAL A 684 3.69 4.84 1.58
CA VAL A 684 4.55 4.97 2.74
C VAL A 684 6.01 4.83 2.38
N VAL A 685 6.87 5.66 2.96
CA VAL A 685 8.32 5.55 2.84
C VAL A 685 8.99 5.84 4.18
N LYS A 686 10.09 5.15 4.46
CA LYS A 686 10.94 5.38 5.63
C LYS A 686 12.36 5.67 5.19
N ARG A 687 12.98 6.70 5.76
CA ARG A 687 14.30 7.22 5.39
C ARG A 687 15.15 7.49 6.62
N TRP A 688 16.46 7.55 6.41
CA TRP A 688 17.46 7.78 7.45
C TRP A 688 18.62 8.63 6.92
N LYS A 689 19.17 9.51 7.76
CA LYS A 689 20.43 10.24 7.52
C LYS A 689 21.25 10.31 8.80
N ASN A 690 22.56 10.13 8.68
CA ASN A 690 23.53 10.40 9.74
C ASN A 690 24.42 11.55 9.28
N MET A 691 24.48 12.62 10.08
CA MET A 691 25.14 13.87 9.70
C MET A 691 26.02 14.36 10.85
N ARG A 692 27.15 15.00 10.53
CA ARG A 692 27.94 15.71 11.54
C ARG A 692 27.19 16.96 11.97
N ALA A 693 27.14 17.25 13.27
CA ALA A 693 26.48 18.46 13.78
C ALA A 693 26.96 19.74 13.09
N SER A 694 28.27 19.87 12.83
CA SER A 694 28.86 21.02 12.14
C SER A 694 28.43 21.22 10.67
N SER A 695 27.71 20.25 10.08
CA SER A 695 27.16 20.36 8.73
C SER A 695 25.68 20.77 8.71
N LEU A 696 25.07 20.91 9.89
CA LEU A 696 23.64 21.18 10.07
C LEU A 696 23.41 22.59 10.57
N GLU A 697 22.42 23.26 10.01
CA GLU A 697 21.86 24.51 10.55
C GLU A 697 20.42 24.65 10.05
N ASN A 698 19.45 24.62 10.97
CA ASN A 698 18.02 24.57 10.65
C ASN A 698 17.68 23.52 9.58
N PRO A 699 17.97 22.23 9.81
CA PRO A 699 17.66 21.19 8.83
C PRO A 699 16.14 21.10 8.58
N PHE A 700 15.74 20.70 7.38
CA PHE A 700 14.32 20.56 7.03
C PHE A 700 14.10 19.54 5.90
N LEU A 701 12.87 19.07 5.77
CA LEU A 701 12.38 18.32 4.62
C LEU A 701 11.62 19.26 3.68
N VAL A 702 11.73 19.02 2.38
CA VAL A 702 10.76 19.53 1.41
C VAL A 702 9.93 18.35 0.94
N LEU A 703 8.63 18.45 1.14
CA LEU A 703 7.63 17.54 0.59
C LEU A 703 7.11 18.12 -0.72
N HIS A 704 7.03 17.29 -1.75
CA HIS A 704 6.45 17.63 -3.05
C HIS A 704 5.33 16.66 -3.34
N GLY A 705 4.09 17.17 -3.34
CA GLY A 705 2.93 16.41 -3.76
C GLY A 705 2.98 16.19 -5.26
N ILE A 706 2.74 14.96 -5.70
CA ILE A 706 2.79 14.54 -7.11
C ILE A 706 1.53 13.75 -7.42
N GLY A 707 0.63 14.29 -8.24
CA GLY A 707 -0.53 13.58 -8.79
C GLY A 707 -0.26 12.98 -10.17
N ARG A 708 -0.90 11.88 -10.53
CA ARG A 708 -0.95 11.32 -11.89
C ARG A 708 -2.40 11.04 -12.29
N ASN A 709 -2.62 10.67 -13.56
CA ASN A 709 -3.96 10.38 -14.12
C ASN A 709 -4.99 11.52 -13.89
N GLY A 710 -4.53 12.77 -13.88
CA GLY A 710 -5.40 13.93 -13.69
C GLY A 710 -5.88 14.17 -12.26
N SER A 711 -5.34 13.44 -11.26
CA SER A 711 -5.74 13.58 -9.86
C SER A 711 -5.60 15.02 -9.35
N ILE A 712 -6.70 15.52 -8.79
CA ILE A 712 -6.81 16.83 -8.13
C ILE A 712 -7.09 16.70 -6.63
N ASP A 713 -7.34 15.48 -6.16
CA ASP A 713 -7.65 15.19 -4.76
C ASP A 713 -6.47 15.58 -3.87
N ARG A 714 -6.76 16.09 -2.69
CA ARG A 714 -5.70 16.44 -1.74
C ARG A 714 -5.03 15.17 -1.21
N ILE A 715 -3.73 15.28 -0.93
CA ILE A 715 -2.91 14.22 -0.36
C ILE A 715 -2.82 14.48 1.13
N ASP A 716 -3.58 13.72 1.92
CA ASP A 716 -3.43 13.71 3.37
C ASP A 716 -2.19 12.91 3.74
N TYR A 717 -1.39 13.45 4.67
CA TYR A 717 -0.13 12.83 5.07
C TYR A 717 0.14 12.97 6.57
N ALA A 718 0.85 11.97 7.10
CA ALA A 718 1.47 11.98 8.40
C ALA A 718 2.98 11.77 8.24
N VAL A 719 3.78 12.62 8.88
CA VAL A 719 5.24 12.47 8.96
C VAL A 719 5.66 12.30 10.41
N ILE A 720 6.35 11.20 10.70
CA ILE A 720 7.01 10.97 11.98
C ILE A 720 8.49 11.23 11.78
N VAL A 721 9.04 12.26 12.42
CA VAL A 721 10.46 12.61 12.38
C VAL A 721 11.10 12.29 13.71
N THR A 722 12.24 11.60 13.66
CA THR A 722 13.04 11.27 14.84
C THR A 722 14.39 11.95 14.77
N ILE A 723 14.76 12.63 15.84
CA ILE A 723 16.09 13.23 16.06
C ILE A 723 16.75 12.45 17.19
N SER A 724 17.89 11.81 16.92
CA SER A 724 18.55 10.92 17.88
C SER A 724 20.03 11.23 18.01
N ILE A 725 20.45 11.56 19.24
CA ILE A 725 21.83 11.90 19.60
C ILE A 725 22.21 11.10 20.87
N PRO A 726 22.52 9.80 20.74
CA PRO A 726 22.58 8.88 21.89
C PRO A 726 23.56 9.30 23.00
N LYS A 727 24.66 9.99 22.65
CA LYS A 727 25.71 10.42 23.58
C LYS A 727 25.60 11.90 23.99
N TYR A 728 24.46 12.53 23.74
CA TYR A 728 24.24 13.91 24.17
C TYR A 728 24.13 13.96 25.70
N LYS A 729 24.86 14.91 26.31
CA LYS A 729 24.95 15.00 27.78
C LYS A 729 23.78 15.76 28.38
N ASP A 730 23.27 16.75 27.64
CA ASP A 730 22.14 17.57 28.04
C ASP A 730 20.81 16.89 27.66
N ASN A 731 19.72 17.66 27.59
CA ASN A 731 18.38 17.14 27.34
C ASN A 731 17.83 17.71 26.03
N LEU A 732 17.98 16.95 24.95
CA LEU A 732 17.52 17.35 23.61
C LEU A 732 16.01 17.60 23.59
N TYR A 733 15.22 16.81 24.31
CA TYR A 733 13.77 16.97 24.38
C TYR A 733 13.35 18.33 24.94
N GLU A 734 13.91 18.70 26.09
CA GLU A 734 13.64 19.99 26.73
C GLU A 734 14.19 21.17 25.91
N GLU A 735 15.36 21.02 25.29
CA GLU A 735 15.90 22.05 24.39
C GLU A 735 14.98 22.28 23.18
N ILE A 736 14.42 21.22 22.59
CA ILE A 736 13.45 21.31 21.50
C ILE A 736 12.20 22.05 21.95
N LEU A 737 11.59 21.67 23.09
CA LEU A 737 10.42 22.37 23.63
C LEU A 737 10.72 23.82 24.03
N ASN A 738 11.97 24.12 24.39
CA ASN A 738 12.38 25.46 24.76
C ASN A 738 12.56 26.38 23.55
N GLU A 739 13.13 25.89 22.45
CA GLU A 739 13.36 26.67 21.24
C GLU A 739 12.12 26.71 20.34
N PHE A 740 11.38 25.60 20.22
CA PHE A 740 10.24 25.44 19.32
C PHE A 740 8.92 25.40 20.10
N LYS A 741 8.50 26.56 20.64
CA LYS A 741 7.34 26.72 21.54
C LYS A 741 5.98 26.28 21.00
N VAL A 742 5.87 26.03 19.70
CA VAL A 742 4.65 25.50 19.06
C VAL A 742 4.48 23.99 19.26
N LEU A 743 5.57 23.28 19.52
CA LEU A 743 5.56 21.85 19.80
C LEU A 743 5.10 21.59 21.22
N GLU A 744 4.31 20.55 21.39
CA GLU A 744 3.76 20.16 22.70
C GLU A 744 3.84 18.64 22.87
N PRO A 745 4.08 18.14 24.09
CA PRO A 745 3.92 16.72 24.40
C PRO A 745 2.48 16.28 24.09
N ILE A 746 2.33 15.16 23.39
CA ILE A 746 1.00 14.63 23.08
C ILE A 746 0.34 14.14 24.36
N GLU A 747 -0.93 14.50 24.55
CA GLU A 747 -1.76 13.98 25.62
C GLU A 747 -2.06 12.50 25.35
N ILE A 748 -1.55 11.63 26.21
CA ILE A 748 -1.72 10.18 26.11
C ILE A 748 -2.57 9.74 27.29
N ARG A 749 -3.78 9.26 27.02
CA ARG A 749 -4.60 8.61 28.04
C ARG A 749 -3.90 7.35 28.54
N SER A 750 -3.84 7.18 29.86
CA SER A 750 -3.38 5.94 30.48
C SER A 750 -4.34 4.79 30.18
N ARG A 751 -3.86 3.56 30.33
CA ARG A 751 -4.69 2.36 30.16
C ARG A 751 -5.90 2.35 31.12
N ASN A 752 -5.74 2.88 32.33
CA ASN A 752 -6.84 2.96 33.30
C ASN A 752 -7.90 3.99 32.91
N GLU A 753 -7.52 5.09 32.26
CA GLU A 753 -8.47 6.13 31.83
C GLU A 753 -9.34 5.70 30.64
N VAL A 754 -8.86 4.76 29.82
CA VAL A 754 -9.66 4.22 28.70
C VAL A 754 -10.57 3.07 29.12
N LEU A 755 -10.33 2.49 30.30
CA LEU A 755 -11.13 1.44 30.89
C LEU A 755 -12.25 2.06 31.75
N THR A 756 -13.50 1.70 31.46
CA THR A 756 -14.68 2.18 32.18
C THR A 756 -15.23 1.10 33.11
N SER A 757 -15.44 1.41 34.38
CA SER A 757 -15.97 0.42 35.34
C SER A 757 -17.38 -0.02 34.98
N ILE A 758 -17.61 -1.33 35.04
CA ILE A 758 -18.94 -1.92 34.88
C ILE A 758 -19.72 -1.60 36.17
N ARG A 759 -20.76 -0.78 36.06
CA ARG A 759 -21.70 -0.53 37.17
C ARG A 759 -22.71 -1.64 37.33
#